data_AF-A0ABD3IVK4-F1
#
_entry.id   AF-A0ABD3IVK4-F1
#
_cell.length_a   1.000
_cell.length_b   1.000
_cell.length_c   1.000
_cell.angle_alpha   90.00
_cell.angle_beta   90.00
_cell.angle_gamma   90.00
#
_symmetry.space_group_name_H-M   'P 1'
#
loop_
_entity.id
_entity.type
_entity.pdbx_description
1 polymer ?
#
loop_
_entity_poly.entity_id
_entity_poly.type
_entity_poly.pdbx_seq_one_letter_code
_entity_poly.pdbx_strand_id
1 'polypeptide(L)'
;MDPRHSFSSRLASASTWAAPGFLLSIQREGYHHLLLQPSSKKHSSLLSLCLSFSLYLRSSLCTFSQLKFREREREEITVELKMKSFVGRVAVAAAILISLSMSGSSATAAGYGDAVEKSLMFFEAQRSGKLPADRRVKWRGDSALHDGFSQGVDLVGGYYDAGDHVKFGLPMAFTITMLAWGVAEFRKEITGLNQMDHTLRAIRWGTDYILKAHPQPDVLWAQVGDGNSDHYCWERAEDMTTPRTAYKLDHENPGSDLAGETAAALAAASMAFRPYNSSYSNLLLAHAKQLFSFADRFRGQYDDSIQSAQQFYPSSSYSDELLWGATWLYRATGDQKYLQYAIDNAESMGGISWGVKEFSWDTKYAGVQVLLSKVLMDNPYSPHASILKQYQAKAEYFMCACMQKNNGYNVNRTPGGLMYMHEWNNMQYVSSASFLLAVYSGYLSPSKAKVTCPNGEVQPQDLLNFAKSQGDYILGKNPKSISYLVGYGQSYPTHVHHRGASIAPISVLQSPVKCVQGFDAWYHRPQGNPNVIYGALVGGPDKNDGFYDDRSNYEQTEPTLSACAPLIGLFSKLQSAYGAPGSYQDQRPVTPSTSPGSYSQKTPPAYTVPKSPVQFLHSITSSWSHGGAMYFRHQVIIKNTLQKPISDLKLQMENLSGPLWGLTPCQEKNVYQLPQSQVLKPGSQYTFVYVQGGPQAKISVVSYH
;
A
#
# COMPACT_ATOMS: atom_id res chain seq x y z
N MET A 1 -39.27 -8.34 -42.18
CA MET A 1 -40.34 -7.47 -42.74
C MET A 1 -40.75 -6.48 -41.66
N ASP A 2 -41.20 -5.32 -42.08
CA ASP A 2 -41.62 -4.16 -41.26
C ASP A 2 -43.15 -4.03 -41.40
N PRO A 3 -43.90 -3.61 -40.36
CA PRO A 3 -44.81 -2.48 -40.61
C PRO A 3 -44.96 -1.47 -39.45
N ARG A 4 -44.21 -0.39 -39.60
CA ARG A 4 -44.46 1.01 -39.16
C ARG A 4 -45.92 1.51 -39.21
N HIS A 5 -46.14 2.57 -38.40
CA HIS A 5 -47.00 3.76 -38.66
C HIS A 5 -48.55 3.63 -38.53
N SER A 6 -49.33 4.71 -38.25
CA SER A 6 -49.06 6.07 -37.70
C SER A 6 -50.39 6.83 -37.40
N PHE A 7 -50.32 8.18 -37.28
CA PHE A 7 -51.35 9.25 -37.27
C PHE A 7 -51.59 9.95 -35.91
N SER A 8 -51.74 11.29 -35.82
CA SER A 8 -51.26 12.40 -36.69
C SER A 8 -51.36 13.76 -35.96
N SER A 9 -50.47 14.69 -36.28
CA SER A 9 -50.55 16.13 -35.95
C SER A 9 -51.28 16.96 -37.03
N ARG A 10 -51.52 18.27 -36.78
CA ARG A 10 -51.74 19.45 -37.69
C ARG A 10 -52.03 20.69 -36.78
N LEU A 11 -51.74 21.98 -37.05
CA LEU A 11 -51.16 22.86 -38.11
C LEU A 11 -50.55 24.11 -37.37
N ALA A 12 -49.90 25.18 -37.88
CA ALA A 12 -49.42 25.76 -39.17
C ALA A 12 -48.21 26.70 -38.82
N SER A 13 -47.25 27.17 -39.63
CA SER A 13 -47.02 27.41 -41.09
C SER A 13 -47.52 28.77 -41.65
N ALA A 14 -46.72 29.86 -41.53
CA ALA A 14 -45.87 30.46 -42.61
C ALA A 14 -46.62 31.57 -43.45
N SER A 15 -46.09 32.35 -44.43
CA SER A 15 -44.85 32.34 -45.25
C SER A 15 -44.58 33.62 -46.13
N THR A 16 -43.33 34.15 -46.18
CA THR A 16 -42.52 34.65 -47.37
C THR A 16 -42.96 35.72 -48.43
N TRP A 17 -41.96 36.18 -49.26
CA TRP A 17 -41.96 37.00 -50.53
C TRP A 17 -41.86 38.55 -50.38
N ALA A 18 -41.12 39.37 -51.19
CA ALA A 18 -40.05 39.17 -52.21
C ALA A 18 -39.25 40.49 -52.51
N ALA A 19 -38.24 40.47 -53.41
CA ALA A 19 -37.27 41.57 -53.76
C ALA A 19 -37.60 42.28 -55.13
N PRO A 20 -36.77 43.12 -55.84
CA PRO A 20 -35.32 43.51 -55.78
C PRO A 20 -35.07 45.06 -55.67
N GLY A 21 -33.90 45.72 -55.89
CA GLY A 21 -32.46 45.35 -56.08
C GLY A 21 -31.61 46.39 -56.87
N PHE A 22 -30.30 46.11 -57.08
CA PHE A 22 -29.28 46.73 -57.99
C PHE A 22 -28.44 48.02 -57.65
N LEU A 23 -27.14 47.94 -58.02
CA LEU A 23 -26.08 48.96 -58.31
C LEU A 23 -25.31 49.75 -57.20
N LEU A 24 -23.97 49.52 -57.17
CA LEU A 24 -22.84 50.51 -57.03
C LEU A 24 -22.69 51.31 -55.69
N SER A 25 -21.53 51.85 -55.26
CA SER A 25 -20.10 51.72 -55.65
C SER A 25 -19.12 52.39 -54.62
N ILE A 26 -17.97 51.75 -54.35
CA ILE A 26 -16.61 52.32 -54.04
C ILE A 26 -16.39 53.35 -52.89
N GLN A 27 -15.46 52.97 -51.98
CA GLN A 27 -14.42 53.72 -51.21
C GLN A 27 -14.59 55.16 -50.61
N ARG A 28 -13.88 55.30 -49.47
CA ARG A 28 -13.01 56.42 -49.01
C ARG A 28 -13.58 57.61 -48.22
N GLU A 29 -12.84 57.92 -47.14
CA GLU A 29 -12.61 59.23 -46.52
C GLU A 29 -13.84 59.99 -45.98
N GLY A 30 -13.62 61.14 -45.31
CA GLY A 30 -14.71 61.98 -44.78
C GLY A 30 -14.58 62.39 -43.32
N TYR A 31 -13.54 63.17 -43.01
CA TYR A 31 -13.43 64.04 -41.84
C TYR A 31 -14.72 64.80 -41.44
N HIS A 32 -14.78 65.21 -40.16
CA HIS A 32 -15.44 66.45 -39.67
C HIS A 32 -16.99 66.49 -39.79
N HIS A 33 -17.76 67.34 -39.08
CA HIS A 33 -17.53 68.22 -37.91
C HIS A 33 -18.89 68.60 -37.29
N LEU A 34 -18.89 69.09 -36.03
CA LEU A 34 -19.93 70.01 -35.47
C LEU A 34 -21.33 69.34 -35.32
N LEU A 35 -22.36 69.88 -34.64
CA LEU A 35 -22.53 71.02 -33.72
C LEU A 35 -23.75 70.74 -32.79
N LEU A 36 -24.15 71.70 -31.92
CA LEU A 36 -25.45 71.80 -31.22
C LEU A 36 -25.69 70.71 -30.14
N GLN A 37 -25.85 70.94 -28.82
CA GLN A 37 -26.43 72.05 -28.03
C GLN A 37 -27.89 72.41 -28.41
N PRO A 38 -28.77 72.91 -27.49
CA PRO A 38 -28.48 73.44 -26.14
C PRO A 38 -29.49 73.08 -25.01
N SER A 39 -29.23 73.66 -23.83
CA SER A 39 -30.21 74.01 -22.76
C SER A 39 -30.69 72.89 -21.81
N SER A 40 -31.15 73.19 -20.58
CA SER A 40 -31.51 74.49 -20.00
C SER A 40 -31.02 74.69 -18.54
N LYS A 41 -30.48 75.88 -18.19
CA LYS A 41 -31.12 76.91 -17.32
C LYS A 41 -31.62 76.36 -15.96
N LYS A 42 -30.93 76.60 -14.83
CA LYS A 42 -30.92 77.83 -13.99
C LYS A 42 -29.98 77.59 -12.78
N HIS A 43 -29.47 78.56 -12.00
CA HIS A 43 -29.60 80.04 -11.97
C HIS A 43 -28.22 80.68 -11.62
N SER A 44 -28.10 82.00 -11.79
CA SER A 44 -26.96 82.82 -11.31
C SER A 44 -27.10 83.12 -9.80
N SER A 45 -26.19 83.78 -9.07
CA SER A 45 -25.03 84.66 -9.38
C SER A 45 -24.21 84.94 -8.10
N LEU A 46 -22.92 85.32 -8.22
CA LEU A 46 -22.29 86.53 -7.61
C LEU A 46 -20.73 86.49 -7.71
N LEU A 47 -20.13 87.56 -8.27
CA LEU A 47 -18.69 87.94 -8.23
C LEU A 47 -17.64 86.95 -8.81
N SER A 48 -16.39 87.34 -9.15
CA SER A 48 -15.86 88.59 -9.75
C SER A 48 -14.43 88.35 -10.29
N LEU A 49 -13.83 89.36 -10.95
CA LEU A 49 -12.45 89.49 -11.46
C LEU A 49 -11.97 88.59 -12.64
N CYS A 50 -11.86 89.28 -13.79
CA CYS A 50 -10.64 89.40 -14.61
C CYS A 50 -10.07 88.21 -15.40
N LEU A 51 -10.35 88.22 -16.72
CA LEU A 51 -9.40 87.76 -17.73
C LEU A 51 -8.14 88.65 -17.73
N SER A 52 -6.95 88.05 -17.70
CA SER A 52 -5.67 88.58 -18.21
C SER A 52 -4.65 87.44 -18.27
N PHE A 53 -3.61 87.57 -19.10
CA PHE A 53 -2.61 86.54 -19.47
C PHE A 53 -3.08 85.40 -20.39
N SER A 54 -2.96 85.60 -21.72
CA SER A 54 -2.97 84.51 -22.72
C SER A 54 -2.07 84.76 -23.96
N LEU A 55 -1.19 85.77 -23.95
CA LEU A 55 -0.41 86.18 -25.12
C LEU A 55 1.12 86.20 -24.94
N TYR A 56 1.64 86.14 -23.71
CA TYR A 56 3.09 86.20 -23.44
C TYR A 56 3.79 84.83 -23.52
N LEU A 57 3.35 83.95 -24.44
CA LEU A 57 3.72 82.52 -24.45
C LEU A 57 4.37 82.01 -25.75
N ARG A 58 4.85 82.89 -26.65
CA ARG A 58 5.39 82.47 -27.98
C ARG A 58 6.83 82.87 -28.32
N SER A 59 7.49 83.76 -27.57
CA SER A 59 8.87 84.20 -27.89
C SER A 59 9.97 83.50 -27.08
N SER A 60 9.69 83.04 -25.86
CA SER A 60 10.71 82.49 -24.94
C SER A 60 11.01 80.99 -25.13
N LEU A 61 10.63 80.40 -26.27
CA LEU A 61 10.55 78.94 -26.46
C LEU A 61 11.77 78.26 -27.10
N CYS A 62 12.76 79.01 -27.62
CA CYS A 62 13.81 78.42 -28.47
C CYS A 62 15.21 78.31 -27.82
N THR A 63 15.63 79.31 -27.04
CA THR A 63 17.03 79.40 -26.55
C THR A 63 17.26 78.92 -25.11
N PHE A 64 16.24 78.91 -24.25
CA PHE A 64 16.39 78.50 -22.84
C PHE A 64 16.32 76.98 -22.61
N SER A 65 15.84 76.22 -23.59
CA SER A 65 15.72 74.76 -23.52
C SER A 65 17.06 74.04 -23.68
N GLN A 66 17.93 74.50 -24.59
CA GLN A 66 19.23 73.86 -24.85
C GLN A 66 20.20 73.96 -23.66
N LEU A 67 20.15 75.03 -22.87
CA LEU A 67 20.91 75.13 -21.62
C LEU A 67 20.38 74.16 -20.55
N LYS A 68 19.04 74.08 -20.37
CA LYS A 68 18.44 73.07 -19.48
C LYS A 68 18.71 71.63 -19.92
N PHE A 69 18.87 71.37 -21.21
CA PHE A 69 19.23 70.05 -21.73
C PHE A 69 20.60 69.61 -21.19
N ARG A 70 21.60 70.51 -21.21
CA ARG A 70 23.00 70.24 -20.82
C ARG A 70 23.27 70.21 -19.30
N GLU A 71 22.26 70.56 -18.52
CA GLU A 71 22.20 70.30 -17.08
C GLU A 71 21.47 68.98 -16.81
N ARG A 72 20.33 68.73 -17.49
CA ARG A 72 19.59 67.47 -17.40
C ARG A 72 20.42 66.26 -17.81
N GLU A 73 21.20 66.32 -18.89
CA GLU A 73 22.16 65.25 -19.26
C GLU A 73 23.13 64.91 -18.12
N ARG A 74 23.52 65.91 -17.31
CA ARG A 74 24.48 65.75 -16.22
C ARG A 74 23.84 65.13 -14.98
N GLU A 75 22.58 65.47 -14.71
CA GLU A 75 21.76 64.77 -13.72
C GLU A 75 21.45 63.34 -14.18
N GLU A 76 21.09 63.13 -15.45
CA GLU A 76 20.81 61.81 -16.03
C GLU A 76 22.04 60.88 -15.97
N ILE A 77 23.24 61.35 -16.34
CA ILE A 77 24.49 60.57 -16.17
C ILE A 77 24.75 60.25 -14.69
N THR A 78 24.45 61.19 -13.77
CA THR A 78 24.61 60.96 -12.32
C THR A 78 23.58 59.95 -11.79
N VAL A 79 22.35 59.98 -12.30
CA VAL A 79 21.29 59.02 -12.01
C VAL A 79 21.63 57.66 -12.61
N GLU A 80 22.16 57.59 -13.83
CA GLU A 80 22.54 56.35 -14.51
C GLU A 80 23.71 55.67 -13.80
N LEU A 81 24.71 56.42 -13.33
CA LEU A 81 25.79 55.91 -12.48
C LEU A 81 25.28 55.42 -11.11
N LYS A 82 24.36 56.16 -10.47
CA LYS A 82 23.69 55.71 -9.24
C LYS A 82 22.82 54.47 -9.48
N MET A 83 22.17 54.35 -10.63
CA MET A 83 21.32 53.22 -11.00
C MET A 83 22.15 51.99 -11.36
N LYS A 84 23.29 52.15 -12.06
CA LYS A 84 24.28 51.08 -12.26
C LYS A 84 24.89 50.61 -10.94
N SER A 85 25.15 51.52 -10.01
CA SER A 85 25.56 51.19 -8.62
C SER A 85 24.46 50.46 -7.84
N PHE A 86 23.20 50.88 -7.96
CA PHE A 86 22.06 50.23 -7.33
C PHE A 86 21.79 48.84 -7.91
N VAL A 87 21.74 48.70 -9.23
CA VAL A 87 21.61 47.41 -9.93
C VAL A 87 22.80 46.50 -9.61
N GLY A 88 24.02 47.02 -9.50
CA GLY A 88 25.18 46.27 -9.02
C GLY A 88 25.00 45.75 -7.59
N ARG A 89 24.48 46.58 -6.67
CA ARG A 89 24.16 46.16 -5.29
C ARG A 89 23.00 45.16 -5.23
N VAL A 90 21.98 45.31 -6.07
CA VAL A 90 20.89 44.33 -6.21
C VAL A 90 21.39 43.03 -6.81
N ALA A 91 22.31 43.07 -7.78
CA ALA A 91 22.94 41.86 -8.35
C ALA A 91 23.84 41.15 -7.33
N VAL A 92 24.57 41.88 -6.49
CA VAL A 92 25.32 41.29 -5.36
C VAL A 92 24.38 40.74 -4.28
N ALA A 93 23.29 41.43 -3.94
CA ALA A 93 22.29 40.92 -3.02
C ALA A 93 21.57 39.66 -3.57
N ALA A 94 21.29 39.63 -4.88
CA ALA A 94 20.78 38.45 -5.57
C ALA A 94 21.81 37.32 -5.60
N ALA A 95 23.10 37.60 -5.82
CA ALA A 95 24.18 36.61 -5.73
C ALA A 95 24.37 36.08 -4.30
N ILE A 96 24.12 36.90 -3.27
CA ILE A 96 24.08 36.47 -1.86
C ILE A 96 22.84 35.61 -1.58
N LEU A 97 21.67 35.95 -2.12
CA LEU A 97 20.48 35.10 -2.08
C LEU A 97 20.65 33.78 -2.86
N ILE A 98 21.43 33.77 -3.95
CA ILE A 98 21.76 32.58 -4.75
C ILE A 98 22.87 31.74 -4.12
N SER A 99 23.76 32.32 -3.32
CA SER A 99 24.69 31.53 -2.48
C SER A 99 24.01 31.05 -1.19
N LEU A 100 22.99 31.75 -0.69
CA LEU A 100 22.03 31.20 0.28
C LEU A 100 21.12 30.12 -0.31
N SER A 101 20.87 30.10 -1.63
CA SER A 101 20.26 28.95 -2.31
C SER A 101 21.25 27.80 -2.60
N MET A 102 22.53 27.96 -2.19
CA MET A 102 23.42 26.84 -1.86
C MET A 102 23.36 26.46 -0.37
N SER A 103 22.23 26.73 0.30
CA SER A 103 21.76 25.93 1.44
C SER A 103 21.49 24.51 0.95
N GLY A 104 22.58 23.77 0.76
CA GLY A 104 22.59 22.36 0.41
C GLY A 104 22.02 21.54 1.55
N SER A 105 20.69 21.51 1.64
CA SER A 105 19.98 20.32 2.08
C SER A 105 20.43 19.19 1.16
N SER A 106 21.52 18.54 1.54
CA SER A 106 21.87 17.22 1.04
C SER A 106 20.60 16.41 1.17
N ALA A 107 20.04 15.97 0.04
CA ALA A 107 18.80 15.21 0.05
C ALA A 107 19.09 13.94 0.87
N THR A 108 18.70 13.97 2.14
CA THR A 108 18.95 12.90 3.10
C THR A 108 18.28 11.69 2.51
N ALA A 109 19.10 10.74 2.03
CA ALA A 109 18.64 9.59 1.26
C ALA A 109 17.49 8.97 2.03
N ALA A 110 16.28 9.07 1.46
CA ALA A 110 15.05 8.93 2.24
C ALA A 110 15.12 7.64 3.04
N GLY A 111 14.73 7.71 4.32
CA GLY A 111 14.85 6.62 5.28
C GLY A 111 13.85 5.52 4.99
N TYR A 112 13.85 4.96 3.79
CA TYR A 112 12.93 3.95 3.34
C TYR A 112 12.96 2.72 4.26
N GLY A 113 14.09 2.41 4.89
CA GLY A 113 14.17 1.38 5.95
C GLY A 113 13.32 1.69 7.19
N ASP A 114 13.33 2.94 7.66
CA ASP A 114 12.45 3.42 8.72
C ASP A 114 10.98 3.48 8.26
N ALA A 115 10.73 3.86 7.00
CA ALA A 115 9.40 3.81 6.41
C ALA A 115 8.84 2.37 6.34
N VAL A 116 9.65 1.37 5.95
CA VAL A 116 9.26 -0.06 5.99
C VAL A 116 8.94 -0.49 7.42
N GLU A 117 9.78 -0.15 8.39
CA GLU A 117 9.53 -0.54 9.78
C GLU A 117 8.21 0.05 10.31
N LYS A 118 7.96 1.33 10.03
CA LYS A 118 6.71 2.02 10.39
C LYS A 118 5.52 1.41 9.67
N SER A 119 5.58 1.20 8.34
CA SER A 119 4.50 0.52 7.61
C SER A 119 4.19 -0.88 8.14
N LEU A 120 5.17 -1.59 8.71
CA LEU A 120 4.93 -2.86 9.41
C LEU A 120 4.28 -2.69 10.80
N MET A 121 4.44 -1.53 11.45
CA MET A 121 3.69 -1.18 12.66
C MET A 121 2.22 -0.84 12.38
N PHE A 122 1.88 -0.29 11.21
CA PHE A 122 0.47 -0.08 10.82
C PHE A 122 -0.30 -1.41 10.80
N PHE A 123 0.27 -2.46 10.20
CA PHE A 123 -0.34 -3.79 10.27
C PHE A 123 -0.47 -4.30 11.71
N GLU A 124 0.48 -4.01 12.61
CA GLU A 124 0.30 -4.32 14.04
C GLU A 124 -0.84 -3.52 14.71
N ALA A 125 -1.14 -2.31 14.23
CA ALA A 125 -2.23 -1.46 14.71
C ALA A 125 -3.61 -1.92 14.21
N GLN A 126 -3.70 -2.47 12.98
CA GLN A 126 -4.94 -2.99 12.39
C GLN A 126 -5.40 -4.35 12.96
N ARG A 127 -4.63 -5.02 13.83
CA ARG A 127 -4.93 -6.40 14.26
C ARG A 127 -6.24 -6.51 15.04
N SER A 128 -7.13 -7.40 14.60
CA SER A 128 -8.31 -7.83 15.34
C SER A 128 -8.02 -9.13 16.10
N GLY A 129 -8.76 -9.40 17.18
CA GLY A 129 -8.60 -10.61 17.99
C GLY A 129 -7.66 -10.45 19.18
N LYS A 130 -7.17 -11.58 19.69
CA LYS A 130 -6.26 -11.65 20.83
C LYS A 130 -4.83 -11.29 20.41
N LEU A 131 -4.30 -10.17 20.89
CA LEU A 131 -3.03 -9.62 20.45
C LEU A 131 -1.83 -10.27 21.16
N PRO A 132 -0.66 -10.36 20.50
CA PRO A 132 0.53 -10.93 21.12
C PRO A 132 1.10 -10.00 22.20
N ALA A 133 1.74 -10.60 23.21
CA ALA A 133 2.26 -9.87 24.37
C ALA A 133 3.47 -8.96 24.02
N ASP A 134 4.25 -9.32 23.01
CA ASP A 134 5.42 -8.59 22.51
C ASP A 134 5.08 -7.45 21.53
N ARG A 135 3.80 -7.27 21.15
CA ARG A 135 3.33 -6.26 20.16
C ARG A 135 4.00 -4.89 20.34
N ARG A 136 4.44 -4.26 19.25
CA ARG A 136 5.07 -2.92 19.30
C ARG A 136 4.05 -1.82 19.55
N VAL A 137 2.85 -1.96 18.98
CA VAL A 137 1.73 -1.02 19.17
C VAL A 137 1.08 -1.21 20.55
N LYS A 138 1.55 -0.45 21.54
CA LYS A 138 1.11 -0.58 22.95
C LYS A 138 -0.27 0.02 23.25
N TRP A 139 -0.79 0.89 22.39
CA TRP A 139 -2.11 1.52 22.57
C TRP A 139 -3.29 0.61 22.16
N ARG A 140 -3.03 -0.47 21.41
CA ARG A 140 -4.01 -1.52 21.09
C ARG A 140 -4.11 -2.59 22.20
N GLY A 141 -5.30 -3.14 22.39
CA GLY A 141 -5.62 -4.29 23.25
C GLY A 141 -6.37 -5.40 22.50
N ASP A 142 -6.72 -6.46 23.21
CA ASP A 142 -7.50 -7.58 22.67
C ASP A 142 -8.93 -7.10 22.29
N SER A 143 -9.39 -7.41 21.08
CA SER A 143 -10.68 -6.96 20.55
C SER A 143 -11.41 -8.08 19.80
N ALA A 144 -12.73 -7.94 19.60
CA ALA A 144 -13.52 -8.84 18.72
C ALA A 144 -13.31 -10.35 18.99
N LEU A 145 -13.30 -10.74 20.27
CA LEU A 145 -12.98 -12.09 20.74
C LEU A 145 -14.11 -13.12 20.57
N HIS A 146 -15.20 -12.74 19.90
CA HIS A 146 -16.40 -13.57 19.68
C HIS A 146 -16.82 -13.64 18.21
N ASP A 147 -15.99 -13.15 17.29
CA ASP A 147 -16.28 -13.12 15.86
C ASP A 147 -16.54 -14.54 15.32
N GLY A 148 -17.70 -14.72 14.68
CA GLY A 148 -18.18 -16.00 14.16
C GLY A 148 -18.81 -16.95 15.20
N PHE A 149 -18.65 -16.72 16.51
CA PHE A 149 -19.04 -17.69 17.55
C PHE A 149 -20.55 -17.96 17.57
N SER A 150 -21.37 -16.93 17.34
CA SER A 150 -22.83 -17.02 17.20
C SER A 150 -23.28 -17.86 16.00
N GLN A 151 -22.40 -18.07 15.03
CA GLN A 151 -22.62 -18.83 13.80
C GLN A 151 -21.80 -20.14 13.79
N GLY A 152 -21.24 -20.54 14.93
CA GLY A 152 -20.57 -21.84 15.14
C GLY A 152 -19.14 -21.95 14.61
N VAL A 153 -18.48 -20.83 14.29
CA VAL A 153 -17.11 -20.79 13.75
C VAL A 153 -16.20 -19.83 14.51
N ASP A 154 -14.89 -19.95 14.37
CA ASP A 154 -13.91 -19.03 14.96
C ASP A 154 -13.37 -18.08 13.87
N LEU A 155 -13.71 -16.79 13.94
CA LEU A 155 -13.16 -15.74 13.06
C LEU A 155 -12.35 -14.70 13.86
N VAL A 156 -11.85 -15.09 15.04
CA VAL A 156 -11.01 -14.25 15.90
C VAL A 156 -9.59 -14.18 15.32
N GLY A 157 -9.06 -12.98 15.11
CA GLY A 157 -7.84 -12.74 14.34
C GLY A 157 -8.11 -11.83 13.14
N GLY A 158 -7.17 -11.77 12.20
CA GLY A 158 -7.30 -10.97 10.98
C GLY A 158 -7.10 -9.47 11.22
N TYR A 159 -7.41 -8.67 10.21
CA TYR A 159 -7.21 -7.21 10.25
C TYR A 159 -8.54 -6.46 10.15
N TYR A 160 -8.61 -5.29 10.78
CA TYR A 160 -9.56 -4.24 10.45
C TYR A 160 -9.06 -3.47 9.24
N ASP A 161 -9.96 -3.04 8.37
CA ASP A 161 -9.58 -2.61 7.03
C ASP A 161 -9.01 -1.18 6.97
N ALA A 162 -9.71 -0.23 7.59
CA ALA A 162 -9.43 1.18 7.42
C ALA A 162 -9.38 1.91 8.78
N GLY A 163 -10.09 3.02 8.94
CA GLY A 163 -10.34 3.69 10.20
C GLY A 163 -11.36 3.01 11.11
N ASP A 164 -11.88 1.85 10.70
CA ASP A 164 -13.06 1.14 11.19
C ASP A 164 -12.74 -0.19 11.89
N HIS A 165 -13.75 -1.03 12.13
CA HIS A 165 -13.60 -2.37 12.71
C HIS A 165 -14.26 -3.49 11.90
N VAL A 166 -14.64 -3.26 10.64
CA VAL A 166 -15.11 -4.32 9.75
C VAL A 166 -13.91 -5.15 9.27
N LYS A 167 -14.14 -6.45 9.04
CA LYS A 167 -13.19 -7.35 8.37
C LYS A 167 -13.63 -7.57 6.92
N PHE A 168 -13.34 -6.64 6.02
CA PHE A 168 -13.65 -6.82 4.59
C PHE A 168 -12.67 -7.80 3.95
N GLY A 169 -13.18 -8.90 3.39
CA GLY A 169 -12.36 -9.99 2.87
C GLY A 169 -11.51 -9.61 1.65
N LEU A 170 -12.08 -8.86 0.70
CA LEU A 170 -11.44 -8.56 -0.59
C LEU A 170 -10.19 -7.67 -0.46
N PRO A 171 -10.25 -6.48 0.18
CA PRO A 171 -9.05 -5.67 0.44
C PRO A 171 -8.07 -6.37 1.37
N MET A 172 -8.53 -7.19 2.33
CA MET A 172 -7.63 -7.97 3.19
C MET A 172 -6.87 -9.06 2.42
N ALA A 173 -7.54 -9.79 1.53
CA ALA A 173 -6.90 -10.80 0.68
C ALA A 173 -5.86 -10.14 -0.25
N PHE A 174 -6.24 -9.07 -0.96
CA PHE A 174 -5.32 -8.28 -1.79
C PHE A 174 -4.10 -7.78 -1.00
N THR A 175 -4.32 -7.28 0.21
CA THR A 175 -3.24 -6.85 1.13
C THR A 175 -2.24 -7.98 1.42
N ILE A 176 -2.73 -9.19 1.66
CA ILE A 176 -1.88 -10.36 1.90
C ILE A 176 -1.14 -10.78 0.63
N THR A 177 -1.77 -10.72 -0.55
CA THR A 177 -1.12 -10.95 -1.84
C THR A 177 0.00 -9.93 -2.08
N MET A 178 -0.24 -8.64 -1.83
CA MET A 178 0.76 -7.59 -2.03
C MET A 178 1.94 -7.69 -1.06
N LEU A 179 1.70 -7.98 0.22
CA LEU A 179 2.77 -8.26 1.19
C LEU A 179 3.60 -9.49 0.78
N ALA A 180 2.94 -10.57 0.34
CA ALA A 180 3.61 -11.79 -0.09
C ALA A 180 4.36 -11.61 -1.43
N TRP A 181 3.85 -10.81 -2.36
CA TRP A 181 4.51 -10.45 -3.61
C TRP A 181 5.78 -9.61 -3.33
N GLY A 182 5.74 -8.69 -2.36
CA GLY A 182 6.93 -8.02 -1.85
C GLY A 182 8.03 -8.99 -1.39
N VAL A 183 7.66 -10.07 -0.69
CA VAL A 183 8.61 -11.13 -0.26
C VAL A 183 9.00 -12.09 -1.40
N ALA A 184 8.25 -12.13 -2.49
CA ALA A 184 8.60 -12.91 -3.69
C ALA A 184 9.67 -12.21 -4.53
N GLU A 185 9.51 -10.92 -4.84
CA GLU A 185 10.49 -10.18 -5.67
C GLU A 185 11.65 -9.60 -4.86
N PHE A 186 11.37 -8.97 -3.72
CA PHE A 186 12.33 -8.14 -2.97
C PHE A 186 12.85 -8.81 -1.68
N ARG A 187 12.92 -10.15 -1.69
CA ARG A 187 13.36 -10.95 -0.53
C ARG A 187 14.71 -10.51 0.02
N LYS A 188 15.68 -10.23 -0.86
CA LYS A 188 17.05 -9.88 -0.47
C LYS A 188 17.07 -8.52 0.21
N GLU A 189 16.36 -7.57 -0.36
CA GLU A 189 16.18 -6.21 0.14
C GLU A 189 15.49 -6.22 1.52
N ILE A 190 14.34 -6.88 1.67
CA ILE A 190 13.62 -7.00 2.96
C ILE A 190 14.50 -7.70 4.04
N THR A 191 15.31 -8.69 3.64
CA THR A 191 16.25 -9.37 4.56
C THR A 191 17.40 -8.44 4.96
N GLY A 192 17.93 -7.64 4.03
CA GLY A 192 18.99 -6.67 4.29
C GLY A 192 18.60 -5.55 5.25
N LEU A 193 17.29 -5.30 5.41
CA LEU A 193 16.74 -4.37 6.41
C LEU A 193 16.39 -5.03 7.75
N ASN A 194 16.67 -6.32 7.94
CA ASN A 194 16.26 -7.11 9.10
C ASN A 194 14.72 -7.18 9.32
N GLN A 195 13.90 -6.76 8.34
CA GLN A 195 12.44 -6.67 8.47
C GLN A 195 11.70 -7.96 8.09
N MET A 196 12.38 -8.97 7.54
CA MET A 196 11.79 -10.22 7.06
C MET A 196 10.86 -10.91 8.09
N ASP A 197 11.25 -10.96 9.37
CA ASP A 197 10.43 -11.58 10.42
C ASP A 197 9.19 -10.74 10.79
N HIS A 198 9.26 -9.41 10.68
CA HIS A 198 8.07 -8.55 10.83
C HIS A 198 7.15 -8.68 9.62
N THR A 199 7.69 -8.72 8.39
CA THR A 199 6.90 -8.94 7.16
C THR A 199 6.22 -10.31 7.16
N LEU A 200 6.94 -11.38 7.53
CA LEU A 200 6.35 -12.72 7.66
C LEU A 200 5.31 -12.77 8.78
N ARG A 201 5.49 -12.08 9.91
CA ARG A 201 4.45 -11.95 10.94
C ARG A 201 3.22 -11.15 10.45
N ALA A 202 3.38 -10.17 9.56
CA ALA A 202 2.27 -9.45 8.94
C ALA A 202 1.47 -10.32 7.95
N ILE A 203 2.14 -11.05 7.04
CA ILE A 203 1.50 -12.02 6.14
C ILE A 203 0.84 -13.14 6.95
N ARG A 204 1.52 -13.61 8.01
CA ARG A 204 1.01 -14.70 8.85
C ARG A 204 -0.32 -14.34 9.51
N TRP A 205 -0.45 -13.14 10.06
CA TRP A 205 -1.65 -12.74 10.82
C TRP A 205 -2.94 -12.79 9.97
N GLY A 206 -2.88 -12.34 8.72
CA GLY A 206 -4.01 -12.45 7.80
C GLY A 206 -4.20 -13.87 7.27
N THR A 207 -3.12 -14.62 7.00
CA THR A 207 -3.24 -16.00 6.52
C THR A 207 -3.73 -17.00 7.57
N ASP A 208 -3.33 -16.87 8.84
CA ASP A 208 -3.90 -17.68 9.95
C ASP A 208 -5.41 -17.39 10.12
N TYR A 209 -5.88 -16.16 9.81
CA TYR A 209 -7.31 -15.82 9.77
C TYR A 209 -8.02 -16.41 8.54
N ILE A 210 -7.46 -16.25 7.34
CA ILE A 210 -8.02 -16.82 6.10
C ILE A 210 -8.16 -18.35 6.21
N LEU A 211 -7.21 -19.04 6.85
CA LEU A 211 -7.29 -20.48 7.08
C LEU A 211 -8.45 -20.89 8.02
N LYS A 212 -8.85 -20.03 8.96
CA LYS A 212 -10.10 -20.24 9.75
C LYS A 212 -11.34 -19.92 8.92
N ALA A 213 -11.26 -18.85 8.12
CA ALA A 213 -12.34 -18.37 7.28
C ALA A 213 -12.68 -19.33 6.12
N HIS A 214 -11.75 -20.18 5.71
CA HIS A 214 -11.98 -21.25 4.72
C HIS A 214 -11.94 -22.65 5.39
N PRO A 215 -12.98 -23.03 6.16
CA PRO A 215 -13.01 -24.29 6.92
C PRO A 215 -13.39 -25.51 6.08
N GLN A 216 -13.98 -25.32 4.90
CA GLN A 216 -14.42 -26.38 3.98
C GLN A 216 -14.19 -25.93 2.52
N PRO A 217 -13.94 -26.85 1.57
CA PRO A 217 -13.43 -26.51 0.24
C PRO A 217 -14.26 -25.49 -0.56
N ASP A 218 -15.58 -25.52 -0.40
CA ASP A 218 -16.54 -24.67 -1.11
C ASP A 218 -17.29 -23.72 -0.13
N VAL A 219 -16.62 -23.27 0.96
CA VAL A 219 -17.16 -22.29 1.94
C VAL A 219 -16.08 -21.29 2.39
N LEU A 220 -16.29 -19.99 2.16
CA LEU A 220 -15.39 -18.90 2.59
C LEU A 220 -16.14 -17.83 3.39
N TRP A 221 -15.80 -17.65 4.66
CA TRP A 221 -16.23 -16.50 5.45
C TRP A 221 -15.54 -15.22 4.95
N ALA A 222 -16.35 -14.32 4.42
CA ALA A 222 -15.95 -13.25 3.54
C ALA A 222 -15.98 -11.86 4.20
N GLN A 223 -16.83 -11.67 5.21
CA GLN A 223 -16.93 -10.42 5.96
C GLN A 223 -17.30 -10.68 7.42
N VAL A 224 -16.81 -9.84 8.35
CA VAL A 224 -17.32 -9.81 9.74
C VAL A 224 -17.55 -8.37 10.20
N GLY A 225 -18.77 -8.09 10.65
CA GLY A 225 -19.32 -6.75 10.87
C GLY A 225 -20.14 -6.27 9.66
N ASP A 226 -21.22 -5.55 9.91
CA ASP A 226 -21.91 -4.76 8.88
C ASP A 226 -21.36 -3.32 8.88
N GLY A 227 -20.95 -2.84 7.71
CA GLY A 227 -20.28 -1.54 7.58
C GLY A 227 -21.14 -0.36 8.00
N ASN A 228 -22.44 -0.37 7.71
CA ASN A 228 -23.33 0.72 8.14
C ASN A 228 -23.43 0.80 9.68
N SER A 229 -23.59 -0.34 10.33
CA SER A 229 -23.67 -0.43 11.79
C SER A 229 -22.34 -0.09 12.48
N ASP A 230 -21.21 -0.46 11.90
CA ASP A 230 -19.88 -0.14 12.44
C ASP A 230 -19.52 1.34 12.22
N HIS A 231 -19.84 1.87 11.04
CA HIS A 231 -19.51 3.25 10.67
C HIS A 231 -20.41 4.28 11.39
N TYR A 232 -21.61 3.88 11.83
CA TYR A 232 -22.47 4.65 12.74
C TYR A 232 -21.85 4.87 14.15
N CYS A 233 -20.74 4.19 14.48
CA CYS A 233 -20.09 4.27 15.78
C CYS A 233 -18.64 4.78 15.70
N TRP A 234 -18.22 5.55 16.70
CA TRP A 234 -16.82 6.01 16.87
C TRP A 234 -16.22 5.55 18.20
N GLU A 235 -16.40 4.28 18.50
CA GLU A 235 -15.86 3.61 19.70
C GLU A 235 -14.46 3.01 19.47
N ARG A 236 -13.84 2.43 20.50
CA ARG A 236 -12.58 1.66 20.33
C ARG A 236 -12.89 0.22 19.94
N ALA A 237 -11.97 -0.42 19.21
CA ALA A 237 -12.05 -1.85 18.90
C ALA A 237 -12.23 -2.72 20.16
N GLU A 238 -11.61 -2.31 21.26
CA GLU A 238 -11.67 -2.97 22.58
C GLU A 238 -12.98 -2.71 23.35
N ASP A 239 -13.73 -1.65 23.01
CA ASP A 239 -15.03 -1.30 23.62
C ASP A 239 -16.24 -1.78 22.78
N MET A 240 -15.98 -2.33 21.59
CA MET A 240 -16.93 -2.42 20.49
C MET A 240 -18.25 -3.14 20.84
N THR A 241 -19.36 -2.48 20.50
CA THR A 241 -20.76 -2.85 20.77
C THR A 241 -21.57 -3.15 19.50
N THR A 242 -21.00 -2.90 18.31
CA THR A 242 -21.65 -3.07 17.01
C THR A 242 -21.94 -4.55 16.66
N PRO A 243 -22.98 -4.85 15.86
CA PRO A 243 -23.28 -6.21 15.42
C PRO A 243 -22.16 -6.83 14.57
N ARG A 244 -21.44 -7.81 15.12
CA ARG A 244 -20.34 -8.52 14.44
C ARG A 244 -20.81 -9.77 13.69
N THR A 245 -21.88 -9.62 12.91
CA THR A 245 -22.42 -10.65 11.99
C THR A 245 -21.33 -11.07 11.02
N ALA A 246 -21.16 -12.38 10.82
CA ALA A 246 -20.28 -12.92 9.81
C ALA A 246 -21.07 -13.31 8.55
N TYR A 247 -20.49 -13.06 7.39
CA TYR A 247 -21.05 -13.36 6.07
C TYR A 247 -20.14 -14.35 5.36
N LYS A 248 -20.72 -15.28 4.59
CA LYS A 248 -19.98 -16.33 3.88
C LYS A 248 -20.40 -16.42 2.43
N LEU A 249 -19.47 -16.93 1.62
CA LEU A 249 -19.68 -17.41 0.27
C LEU A 249 -19.74 -18.94 0.29
N ASP A 250 -20.58 -19.50 -0.57
CA ASP A 250 -20.70 -20.94 -0.84
C ASP A 250 -21.29 -21.17 -2.24
N HIS A 251 -21.76 -22.39 -2.52
CA HIS A 251 -22.30 -22.77 -3.82
C HIS A 251 -23.70 -22.22 -4.12
N GLU A 252 -24.43 -21.73 -3.10
CA GLU A 252 -25.69 -21.00 -3.27
C GLU A 252 -25.45 -19.48 -3.34
N ASN A 253 -24.37 -19.01 -2.70
CA ASN A 253 -23.98 -17.61 -2.56
C ASN A 253 -22.53 -17.41 -3.06
N PRO A 254 -22.28 -17.43 -4.38
CA PRO A 254 -20.92 -17.40 -4.95
C PRO A 254 -20.22 -16.03 -4.82
N GLY A 255 -18.90 -16.04 -4.99
CA GLY A 255 -18.06 -14.83 -5.00
C GLY A 255 -16.64 -15.15 -5.48
N SER A 256 -16.49 -15.24 -6.79
CA SER A 256 -15.28 -15.71 -7.49
C SER A 256 -14.13 -14.71 -7.46
N ASP A 257 -14.46 -13.43 -7.34
CA ASP A 257 -13.56 -12.33 -7.07
C ASP A 257 -12.84 -12.54 -5.73
N LEU A 258 -13.59 -12.54 -4.63
CA LEU A 258 -13.04 -12.73 -3.29
C LEU A 258 -12.40 -14.11 -3.12
N ALA A 259 -13.02 -15.18 -3.60
CA ALA A 259 -12.41 -16.51 -3.53
C ALA A 259 -11.14 -16.63 -4.41
N GLY A 260 -11.09 -15.95 -5.56
CA GLY A 260 -9.94 -15.89 -6.46
C GLY A 260 -8.77 -15.08 -5.90
N GLU A 261 -9.02 -13.90 -5.35
CA GLU A 261 -8.01 -13.10 -4.64
C GLU A 261 -7.54 -13.81 -3.37
N THR A 262 -8.43 -14.47 -2.63
CA THR A 262 -8.02 -15.27 -1.45
C THR A 262 -7.15 -16.47 -1.85
N ALA A 263 -7.43 -17.09 -3.00
CA ALA A 263 -6.56 -18.12 -3.57
C ALA A 263 -5.18 -17.55 -4.00
N ALA A 264 -5.15 -16.36 -4.61
CA ALA A 264 -3.92 -15.64 -4.94
C ALA A 264 -3.10 -15.33 -3.68
N ALA A 265 -3.73 -14.81 -2.62
CA ALA A 265 -3.11 -14.48 -1.35
C ALA A 265 -2.44 -15.67 -0.69
N LEU A 266 -3.13 -16.80 -0.60
CA LEU A 266 -2.59 -18.04 -0.05
C LEU A 266 -1.50 -18.66 -0.94
N ALA A 267 -1.65 -18.60 -2.27
CA ALA A 267 -0.63 -19.08 -3.20
C ALA A 267 0.67 -18.24 -3.11
N ALA A 268 0.57 -16.91 -3.14
CA ALA A 268 1.70 -15.99 -2.96
C ALA A 268 2.35 -16.16 -1.58
N ALA A 269 1.55 -16.21 -0.51
CA ALA A 269 2.05 -16.44 0.85
C ALA A 269 2.76 -17.80 0.98
N SER A 270 2.30 -18.84 0.27
CA SER A 270 3.03 -20.12 0.24
C SER A 270 4.47 -19.95 -0.26
N MET A 271 4.72 -19.09 -1.25
CA MET A 271 6.06 -18.82 -1.78
C MET A 271 6.92 -18.01 -0.80
N ALA A 272 6.30 -17.10 -0.05
CA ALA A 272 6.95 -16.34 1.02
C ALA A 272 7.41 -17.25 2.18
N PHE A 273 6.54 -18.17 2.64
CA PHE A 273 6.86 -19.07 3.76
C PHE A 273 7.71 -20.28 3.40
N ARG A 274 7.77 -20.71 2.13
CA ARG A 274 8.47 -21.94 1.70
C ARG A 274 9.89 -22.14 2.27
N PRO A 275 10.76 -21.12 2.41
CA PRO A 275 12.10 -21.29 2.98
C PRO A 275 12.14 -21.41 4.51
N TYR A 276 11.10 -20.93 5.19
CA TYR A 276 11.09 -20.70 6.64
C TYR A 276 10.15 -21.66 7.37
N ASN A 277 9.05 -22.06 6.74
CA ASN A 277 8.10 -23.06 7.22
C ASN A 277 7.41 -23.75 6.03
N SER A 278 7.99 -24.86 5.56
CA SER A 278 7.46 -25.64 4.44
C SER A 278 6.12 -26.32 4.75
N SER A 279 5.87 -26.69 6.01
CA SER A 279 4.58 -27.27 6.43
C SER A 279 3.44 -26.25 6.29
N TYR A 280 3.66 -25.02 6.76
CA TYR A 280 2.69 -23.93 6.61
C TYR A 280 2.55 -23.51 5.14
N SER A 281 3.65 -23.42 4.40
CA SER A 281 3.65 -23.21 2.94
C SER A 281 2.75 -24.21 2.21
N ASN A 282 2.84 -25.50 2.55
CA ASN A 282 2.00 -26.56 1.96
C ASN A 282 0.53 -26.45 2.38
N LEU A 283 0.23 -26.06 3.62
CA LEU A 283 -1.14 -25.83 4.11
C LEU A 283 -1.81 -24.68 3.34
N LEU A 284 -1.15 -23.52 3.26
CA LEU A 284 -1.62 -22.37 2.48
C LEU A 284 -1.91 -22.77 1.04
N LEU A 285 -0.99 -23.52 0.42
CA LEU A 285 -1.11 -23.97 -0.97
C LEU A 285 -2.21 -25.03 -1.18
N ALA A 286 -2.65 -25.73 -0.14
CA ALA A 286 -3.80 -26.64 -0.22
C ALA A 286 -5.12 -25.85 -0.25
N HIS A 287 -5.31 -24.93 0.71
CA HIS A 287 -6.48 -24.05 0.76
C HIS A 287 -6.56 -23.14 -0.48
N ALA A 288 -5.43 -22.65 -0.99
CA ALA A 288 -5.37 -21.87 -2.24
C ALA A 288 -5.96 -22.62 -3.46
N LYS A 289 -5.65 -23.91 -3.60
CA LYS A 289 -6.12 -24.74 -4.71
C LYS A 289 -7.61 -25.07 -4.59
N GLN A 290 -8.10 -25.22 -3.37
CA GLN A 290 -9.52 -25.42 -3.08
C GLN A 290 -10.31 -24.14 -3.40
N LEU A 291 -9.92 -22.99 -2.85
CA LEU A 291 -10.57 -21.71 -3.10
C LEU A 291 -10.60 -21.31 -4.58
N PHE A 292 -9.51 -21.56 -5.32
CA PHE A 292 -9.53 -21.35 -6.77
C PHE A 292 -10.52 -22.29 -7.49
N SER A 293 -10.59 -23.56 -7.08
CA SER A 293 -11.57 -24.50 -7.65
C SER A 293 -13.02 -24.21 -7.23
N PHE A 294 -13.24 -23.52 -6.11
CA PHE A 294 -14.53 -23.02 -5.68
C PHE A 294 -14.93 -21.80 -6.54
N ALA A 295 -14.03 -20.80 -6.61
CA ALA A 295 -14.19 -19.57 -7.39
C ALA A 295 -14.49 -19.83 -8.87
N ASP A 296 -13.77 -20.75 -9.51
CA ASP A 296 -13.95 -21.08 -10.94
C ASP A 296 -15.23 -21.88 -11.20
N ARG A 297 -15.63 -22.76 -10.27
CA ARG A 297 -16.79 -23.65 -10.43
C ARG A 297 -18.13 -22.95 -10.19
N PHE A 298 -18.20 -22.06 -9.19
CA PHE A 298 -19.42 -21.35 -8.81
C PHE A 298 -19.21 -19.86 -9.08
N ARG A 299 -19.49 -19.43 -10.33
CA ARG A 299 -19.16 -18.09 -10.80
C ARG A 299 -20.20 -17.04 -10.42
N GLY A 300 -19.75 -15.97 -9.76
CA GLY A 300 -20.55 -14.81 -9.36
C GLY A 300 -19.68 -13.75 -8.65
N GLN A 301 -20.23 -12.55 -8.41
CA GLN A 301 -19.54 -11.48 -7.67
C GLN A 301 -19.90 -11.57 -6.18
N TYR A 302 -18.93 -11.37 -5.27
CA TYR A 302 -19.16 -11.62 -3.84
C TYR A 302 -20.16 -10.66 -3.19
N ASP A 303 -20.35 -9.48 -3.76
CA ASP A 303 -21.21 -8.41 -3.26
C ASP A 303 -22.65 -8.51 -3.79
N ASP A 304 -22.93 -9.32 -4.82
CA ASP A 304 -24.29 -9.84 -5.08
C ASP A 304 -24.76 -10.71 -3.89
N SER A 305 -23.87 -11.58 -3.42
CA SER A 305 -24.08 -12.51 -2.30
C SER A 305 -24.02 -11.82 -0.93
N ILE A 306 -23.25 -10.74 -0.81
CA ILE A 306 -23.01 -9.99 0.43
C ILE A 306 -23.29 -8.51 0.16
N GLN A 307 -24.57 -8.18 -0.01
CA GLN A 307 -25.04 -6.84 -0.42
C GLN A 307 -24.59 -5.71 0.52
N SER A 308 -24.30 -6.02 1.79
CA SER A 308 -23.68 -5.10 2.76
C SER A 308 -22.24 -4.68 2.41
N ALA A 309 -21.60 -5.30 1.42
CA ALA A 309 -20.28 -4.91 0.91
C ALA A 309 -20.34 -3.85 -0.21
N GLN A 310 -21.46 -3.77 -0.95
CA GLN A 310 -21.61 -2.92 -2.16
C GLN A 310 -21.38 -1.42 -1.92
N GLN A 311 -21.53 -0.95 -0.68
CA GLN A 311 -21.35 0.45 -0.29
C GLN A 311 -19.91 0.80 0.12
N PHE A 312 -19.02 -0.18 0.23
CA PHE A 312 -17.66 -0.03 0.77
C PHE A 312 -16.60 -0.60 -0.17
N TYR A 313 -16.82 -1.84 -0.63
CA TYR A 313 -15.91 -2.60 -1.47
C TYR A 313 -16.67 -3.34 -2.61
N PRO A 314 -17.46 -2.62 -3.43
CA PRO A 314 -18.17 -3.22 -4.55
C PRO A 314 -17.20 -3.86 -5.57
N SER A 315 -17.66 -4.91 -6.24
CA SER A 315 -16.90 -5.62 -7.26
C SER A 315 -17.20 -5.08 -8.66
N SER A 316 -16.17 -4.79 -9.46
CA SER A 316 -16.33 -4.51 -10.89
C SER A 316 -16.26 -5.75 -11.79
N SER A 317 -15.67 -6.83 -11.29
CA SER A 317 -15.28 -8.02 -12.05
C SER A 317 -14.87 -9.16 -11.10
N TYR A 318 -15.00 -10.41 -11.56
CA TYR A 318 -14.26 -11.56 -11.02
C TYR A 318 -13.27 -12.18 -12.03
N SER A 319 -13.25 -11.65 -13.26
CA SER A 319 -12.56 -12.27 -14.39
C SER A 319 -11.04 -12.20 -14.22
N ASP A 320 -10.54 -11.06 -13.75
CA ASP A 320 -9.13 -10.85 -13.46
C ASP A 320 -8.66 -11.53 -12.18
N GLU A 321 -9.50 -11.74 -11.18
CA GLU A 321 -9.22 -12.55 -9.97
C GLU A 321 -9.04 -14.02 -10.32
N LEU A 322 -9.83 -14.54 -11.27
CA LEU A 322 -9.62 -15.90 -11.79
C LEU A 322 -8.31 -16.00 -12.58
N LEU A 323 -7.99 -15.03 -13.44
CA LEU A 323 -6.68 -14.99 -14.12
C LEU A 323 -5.51 -14.83 -13.13
N TRP A 324 -5.70 -14.06 -12.05
CA TRP A 324 -4.72 -13.74 -11.02
C TRP A 324 -4.47 -14.90 -10.06
N GLY A 325 -5.52 -15.54 -9.54
CA GLY A 325 -5.45 -16.75 -8.74
C GLY A 325 -4.80 -17.90 -9.51
N ALA A 326 -5.14 -18.08 -10.80
CA ALA A 326 -4.46 -19.01 -11.68
C ALA A 326 -2.97 -18.66 -11.85
N THR A 327 -2.65 -17.39 -12.16
CA THR A 327 -1.25 -16.95 -12.33
C THR A 327 -0.41 -17.14 -11.07
N TRP A 328 -0.96 -16.88 -9.88
CA TRP A 328 -0.29 -17.12 -8.61
C TRP A 328 -0.14 -18.60 -8.26
N LEU A 329 -1.16 -19.41 -8.51
CA LEU A 329 -1.06 -20.87 -8.37
C LEU A 329 -0.02 -21.44 -9.33
N TYR A 330 0.10 -20.92 -10.55
CA TYR A 330 1.19 -21.27 -11.46
C TYR A 330 2.56 -20.91 -10.86
N ARG A 331 2.78 -19.66 -10.43
CA ARG A 331 4.05 -19.23 -9.79
C ARG A 331 4.40 -20.06 -8.55
N ALA A 332 3.41 -20.46 -7.77
CA ALA A 332 3.61 -21.25 -6.55
C ALA A 332 3.90 -22.74 -6.80
N THR A 333 3.41 -23.31 -7.91
CA THR A 333 3.43 -24.77 -8.16
C THR A 333 4.31 -25.23 -9.33
N GLY A 334 4.44 -24.42 -10.39
CA GLY A 334 4.93 -24.85 -11.70
C GLY A 334 3.96 -25.74 -12.49
N ASP A 335 2.77 -26.00 -11.96
CA ASP A 335 1.75 -26.87 -12.56
C ASP A 335 1.10 -26.17 -13.76
N GLN A 336 1.40 -26.68 -14.96
CA GLN A 336 1.10 -26.03 -16.24
C GLN A 336 -0.40 -25.79 -16.45
N LYS A 337 -1.30 -26.53 -15.79
CA LYS A 337 -2.75 -26.33 -15.95
C LYS A 337 -3.21 -24.92 -15.53
N TYR A 338 -2.52 -24.30 -14.57
CA TYR A 338 -2.84 -22.94 -14.12
C TYR A 338 -2.32 -21.87 -15.09
N LEU A 339 -1.19 -22.12 -15.75
CA LEU A 339 -0.75 -21.30 -16.88
C LEU A 339 -1.73 -21.46 -18.04
N GLN A 340 -2.06 -22.69 -18.42
CA GLN A 340 -3.01 -23.02 -19.48
C GLN A 340 -4.37 -22.34 -19.25
N TYR A 341 -4.91 -22.38 -18.03
CA TYR A 341 -6.13 -21.65 -17.66
C TYR A 341 -6.04 -20.15 -17.97
N ALA A 342 -4.94 -19.50 -17.58
CA ALA A 342 -4.73 -18.08 -17.84
C ALA A 342 -4.55 -17.78 -19.35
N ILE A 343 -3.99 -18.71 -20.12
CA ILE A 343 -3.83 -18.58 -21.58
C ILE A 343 -5.16 -18.79 -22.32
N ASP A 344 -5.95 -19.79 -21.95
CA ASP A 344 -7.20 -20.15 -22.64
C ASP A 344 -8.32 -19.12 -22.37
N ASN A 345 -8.35 -18.55 -21.16
CA ASN A 345 -9.29 -17.48 -20.80
C ASN A 345 -8.77 -16.07 -21.11
N ALA A 346 -7.59 -15.94 -21.74
CA ALA A 346 -6.87 -14.67 -21.84
C ALA A 346 -7.67 -13.54 -22.50
N GLU A 347 -8.44 -13.86 -23.56
CA GLU A 347 -9.24 -12.88 -24.30
C GLU A 347 -10.62 -12.67 -23.68
N SER A 348 -11.28 -13.76 -23.29
CA SER A 348 -12.64 -13.78 -22.74
C SER A 348 -12.74 -13.17 -21.34
N MET A 349 -11.71 -13.32 -20.50
CA MET A 349 -11.60 -12.72 -19.18
C MET A 349 -10.76 -11.43 -19.21
N GLY A 350 -10.80 -10.64 -20.29
CA GLY A 350 -10.19 -9.30 -20.37
C GLY A 350 -8.64 -9.24 -20.44
N GLY A 351 -7.94 -10.28 -19.99
CA GLY A 351 -6.50 -10.32 -19.73
C GLY A 351 -5.58 -9.77 -20.81
N ILE A 352 -5.84 -10.08 -22.08
CA ILE A 352 -5.08 -9.56 -23.24
C ILE A 352 -5.86 -8.55 -24.09
N SER A 353 -7.15 -8.32 -23.81
CA SER A 353 -7.96 -7.34 -24.55
C SER A 353 -7.93 -5.96 -23.90
N TRP A 354 -7.94 -5.88 -22.56
CA TRP A 354 -8.00 -4.62 -21.82
C TRP A 354 -6.60 -4.01 -21.58
N GLY A 355 -6.43 -2.75 -21.97
CA GLY A 355 -5.27 -1.92 -21.60
C GLY A 355 -5.64 -1.04 -20.42
N VAL A 356 -5.21 -1.41 -19.22
CA VAL A 356 -5.58 -0.71 -17.98
C VAL A 356 -4.56 0.34 -17.57
N LYS A 357 -4.99 1.27 -16.69
CA LYS A 357 -4.16 2.33 -16.09
C LYS A 357 -4.13 2.24 -14.55
N GLU A 358 -4.66 1.16 -14.00
CA GLU A 358 -4.92 0.96 -12.58
C GLU A 358 -4.48 -0.45 -12.14
N PHE A 359 -4.19 -0.59 -10.85
CA PHE A 359 -4.03 -1.84 -10.14
C PHE A 359 -4.53 -1.64 -8.70
N SER A 360 -5.48 -2.44 -8.24
CA SER A 360 -6.24 -2.16 -7.03
C SER A 360 -6.76 -3.43 -6.34
N TRP A 361 -7.35 -3.26 -5.17
CA TRP A 361 -8.07 -4.32 -4.48
C TRP A 361 -9.27 -4.83 -5.29
N ASP A 362 -9.79 -4.03 -6.23
CA ASP A 362 -10.84 -4.37 -7.19
C ASP A 362 -10.27 -4.88 -8.52
N THR A 363 -9.28 -4.20 -9.11
CA THR A 363 -8.80 -4.52 -10.47
C THR A 363 -7.38 -5.12 -10.48
N LYS A 364 -7.22 -6.37 -10.96
CA LYS A 364 -5.93 -7.11 -11.00
C LYS A 364 -5.25 -7.15 -12.37
N TYR A 365 -5.90 -6.74 -13.46
CA TYR A 365 -5.38 -6.84 -14.83
C TYR A 365 -3.89 -6.49 -15.00
N ALA A 366 -3.45 -5.34 -14.51
CA ALA A 366 -2.05 -4.91 -14.62
C ALA A 366 -1.08 -5.85 -13.89
N GLY A 367 -1.49 -6.40 -12.73
CA GLY A 367 -0.74 -7.40 -11.98
C GLY A 367 -0.61 -8.72 -12.74
N VAL A 368 -1.71 -9.24 -13.28
CA VAL A 368 -1.74 -10.45 -14.14
C VAL A 368 -0.80 -10.27 -15.34
N GLN A 369 -0.92 -9.14 -16.04
CA GLN A 369 -0.13 -8.81 -17.22
C GLN A 369 1.37 -8.73 -16.88
N VAL A 370 1.75 -8.06 -15.79
CA VAL A 370 3.14 -7.99 -15.29
C VAL A 370 3.68 -9.37 -14.93
N LEU A 371 2.90 -10.24 -14.28
CA LEU A 371 3.34 -11.59 -13.92
C LEU A 371 3.50 -12.52 -15.13
N LEU A 372 2.60 -12.47 -16.10
CA LEU A 372 2.69 -13.31 -17.30
C LEU A 372 3.79 -12.83 -18.28
N SER A 373 4.10 -11.52 -18.27
CA SER A 373 5.32 -11.00 -18.91
C SER A 373 6.58 -11.68 -18.36
N LYS A 374 6.66 -11.92 -17.04
CA LYS A 374 7.80 -12.61 -16.42
C LYS A 374 7.91 -14.07 -16.87
N VAL A 375 6.78 -14.76 -17.03
CA VAL A 375 6.75 -16.13 -17.59
C VAL A 375 7.33 -16.17 -19.01
N LEU A 376 7.04 -15.16 -19.84
CA LEU A 376 7.65 -15.04 -21.18
C LEU A 376 9.16 -14.73 -21.12
N MET A 377 9.58 -13.84 -20.23
CA MET A 377 10.99 -13.45 -20.09
C MET A 377 11.85 -14.61 -19.56
N ASP A 378 11.29 -15.47 -18.71
CA ASP A 378 11.98 -16.67 -18.19
C ASP A 378 11.90 -17.88 -19.15
N ASN A 379 10.91 -17.93 -20.05
CA ASN A 379 10.86 -18.91 -21.14
C ASN A 379 10.35 -18.29 -22.48
N PRO A 380 11.24 -17.64 -23.25
CA PRO A 380 10.88 -17.03 -24.55
C PRO A 380 10.43 -18.02 -25.62
N TYR A 381 10.70 -19.32 -25.42
CA TYR A 381 10.36 -20.42 -26.32
C TYR A 381 9.11 -21.21 -25.84
N SER A 382 8.35 -20.68 -24.88
CA SER A 382 7.08 -21.24 -24.43
C SER A 382 6.12 -21.46 -25.62
N PRO A 383 5.38 -22.60 -25.69
CA PRO A 383 4.37 -22.81 -26.73
C PRO A 383 3.25 -21.75 -26.69
N HIS A 384 3.06 -21.08 -25.54
CA HIS A 384 2.08 -20.00 -25.36
C HIS A 384 2.65 -18.59 -25.63
N ALA A 385 3.85 -18.47 -26.21
CA ALA A 385 4.54 -17.19 -26.40
C ALA A 385 3.76 -16.17 -27.24
N SER A 386 2.80 -16.58 -28.07
CA SER A 386 1.89 -15.68 -28.81
C SER A 386 0.93 -14.92 -27.89
N ILE A 387 0.30 -15.60 -26.93
CA ILE A 387 -0.62 -15.01 -25.95
C ILE A 387 0.17 -14.27 -24.87
N LEU A 388 1.28 -14.85 -24.39
CA LEU A 388 2.15 -14.19 -23.41
C LEU A 388 2.75 -12.86 -23.91
N LYS A 389 3.04 -12.72 -25.22
CA LYS A 389 3.44 -11.44 -25.82
C LYS A 389 2.33 -10.39 -25.81
N GLN A 390 1.06 -10.80 -25.85
CA GLN A 390 -0.06 -9.87 -25.74
C GLN A 390 -0.27 -9.43 -24.29
N TYR A 391 -0.10 -10.33 -23.31
CA TYR A 391 0.03 -9.95 -21.89
C TYR A 391 1.18 -8.96 -21.67
N GLN A 392 2.34 -9.18 -22.28
CA GLN A 392 3.45 -8.22 -22.24
C GLN A 392 3.07 -6.86 -22.84
N ALA A 393 2.42 -6.82 -24.00
CA ALA A 393 1.98 -5.57 -24.62
C ALA A 393 1.01 -4.78 -23.72
N LYS A 394 0.18 -5.45 -22.92
CA LYS A 394 -0.71 -4.78 -21.94
C LYS A 394 0.00 -4.34 -20.66
N ALA A 395 0.93 -5.13 -20.14
CA ALA A 395 1.81 -4.70 -19.05
C ALA A 395 2.58 -3.44 -19.46
N GLU A 396 3.09 -3.40 -20.69
CA GLU A 396 3.82 -2.26 -21.23
C GLU A 396 2.92 -1.05 -21.51
N TYR A 397 1.67 -1.25 -21.94
CA TYR A 397 0.67 -0.18 -22.00
C TYR A 397 0.48 0.52 -20.65
N PHE A 398 0.36 -0.24 -19.55
CA PHE A 398 0.28 0.31 -18.19
C PHE A 398 1.55 1.12 -17.83
N MET A 399 2.75 0.56 -18.07
CA MET A 399 4.01 1.27 -17.82
C MET A 399 4.08 2.58 -18.62
N CYS A 400 3.68 2.57 -19.89
CA CYS A 400 3.63 3.76 -20.75
C CYS A 400 2.63 4.80 -20.23
N ALA A 401 1.47 4.38 -19.72
CA ALA A 401 0.46 5.27 -19.17
C ALA A 401 0.93 5.98 -17.89
N CYS A 402 1.60 5.26 -16.99
CA CYS A 402 2.27 5.84 -15.82
C CYS A 402 3.36 6.85 -16.25
N MET A 403 4.20 6.47 -17.22
CA MET A 403 5.35 7.25 -17.71
C MET A 403 4.99 8.38 -18.69
N GLN A 404 3.71 8.71 -18.85
CA GLN A 404 3.17 9.77 -19.72
C GLN A 404 3.43 9.61 -21.22
N LYS A 405 3.70 8.38 -21.68
CA LYS A 405 4.18 8.09 -23.04
C LYS A 405 3.17 7.31 -23.91
N ASN A 406 1.90 7.27 -23.51
CA ASN A 406 0.88 6.39 -24.08
C ASN A 406 -0.08 7.11 -25.05
N ASN A 407 0.45 7.99 -25.91
CA ASN A 407 -0.29 8.77 -26.91
C ASN A 407 -1.53 9.50 -26.34
N GLY A 408 -1.37 10.13 -25.17
CA GLY A 408 -2.44 10.84 -24.45
C GLY A 408 -3.27 9.97 -23.49
N TYR A 409 -3.28 8.64 -23.65
CA TYR A 409 -3.99 7.70 -22.77
C TYR A 409 -3.19 7.39 -21.49
N ASN A 410 -2.81 8.45 -20.79
CA ASN A 410 -1.94 8.41 -19.62
C ASN A 410 -2.73 8.31 -18.29
N VAL A 411 -2.04 8.00 -17.20
CA VAL A 411 -2.51 8.26 -15.82
C VAL A 411 -2.48 9.78 -15.59
N ASN A 412 -3.46 10.37 -14.89
CA ASN A 412 -3.43 11.81 -14.61
C ASN A 412 -2.31 12.12 -13.60
N ARG A 413 -1.90 13.39 -13.50
CA ARG A 413 -0.93 13.82 -12.48
C ARG A 413 -1.36 15.12 -11.82
N THR A 414 -1.06 15.26 -10.53
CA THR A 414 -1.13 16.53 -9.82
C THR A 414 -0.03 17.49 -10.32
N PRO A 415 -0.16 18.82 -10.11
CA PRO A 415 0.92 19.79 -10.35
C PRO A 415 2.27 19.40 -9.70
N GLY A 416 2.24 18.79 -8.52
CA GLY A 416 3.40 18.25 -7.79
C GLY A 416 3.94 16.92 -8.31
N GLY A 417 3.30 16.31 -9.31
CA GLY A 417 3.77 15.11 -10.01
C GLY A 417 3.39 13.76 -9.38
N LEU A 418 2.43 13.74 -8.45
CA LEU A 418 1.79 12.52 -7.96
C LEU A 418 0.88 11.93 -9.05
N MET A 419 0.82 10.61 -9.20
CA MET A 419 -0.20 9.95 -10.01
C MET A 419 -1.59 10.14 -9.39
N TYR A 420 -2.57 10.48 -10.20
CA TYR A 420 -3.95 10.66 -9.76
C TYR A 420 -4.89 9.78 -10.59
N MET A 421 -5.56 8.85 -9.91
CA MET A 421 -6.52 7.93 -10.51
C MET A 421 -7.94 8.35 -10.12
N HIS A 422 -8.19 8.45 -8.82
CA HIS A 422 -9.51 8.72 -8.21
C HIS A 422 -9.41 9.79 -7.13
N GLU A 423 -10.55 10.30 -6.67
CA GLU A 423 -10.61 11.32 -5.61
C GLU A 423 -10.53 10.72 -4.21
N TRP A 424 -11.18 9.58 -3.99
CA TRP A 424 -11.15 8.84 -2.73
C TRP A 424 -9.91 7.94 -2.62
N ASN A 425 -9.17 8.04 -1.51
CA ASN A 425 -8.02 7.16 -1.17
C ASN A 425 -7.01 6.98 -2.34
N ASN A 426 -6.67 8.06 -3.04
CA ASN A 426 -5.82 8.02 -4.24
C ASN A 426 -4.46 7.32 -4.00
N MET A 427 -3.92 7.41 -2.78
CA MET A 427 -2.67 6.77 -2.38
C MET A 427 -2.66 5.23 -2.48
N GLN A 428 -3.82 4.56 -2.53
CA GLN A 428 -3.88 3.14 -2.90
C GLN A 428 -3.31 2.91 -4.29
N TYR A 429 -3.75 3.68 -5.28
CA TYR A 429 -3.36 3.50 -6.69
C TYR A 429 -1.93 3.99 -6.94
N VAL A 430 -1.50 5.03 -6.21
CA VAL A 430 -0.10 5.50 -6.22
C VAL A 430 0.84 4.39 -5.76
N SER A 431 0.57 3.77 -4.60
CA SER A 431 1.45 2.77 -3.99
C SER A 431 1.51 1.47 -4.79
N SER A 432 0.36 0.97 -5.27
CA SER A 432 0.27 -0.25 -6.08
C SER A 432 0.97 -0.08 -7.45
N ALA A 433 0.72 1.02 -8.17
CA ALA A 433 1.36 1.29 -9.45
C ALA A 433 2.87 1.54 -9.31
N SER A 434 3.31 2.23 -8.25
CA SER A 434 4.74 2.43 -7.95
C SER A 434 5.45 1.11 -7.64
N PHE A 435 4.78 0.19 -6.95
CA PHE A 435 5.27 -1.17 -6.77
C PHE A 435 5.41 -1.91 -8.11
N LEU A 436 4.39 -1.87 -8.99
CA LEU A 436 4.46 -2.51 -10.32
C LEU A 436 5.61 -1.95 -11.17
N LEU A 437 5.81 -0.63 -11.17
CA LEU A 437 6.93 0.03 -11.86
C LEU A 437 8.29 -0.48 -11.36
N ALA A 438 8.46 -0.66 -10.04
CA ALA A 438 9.67 -1.19 -9.44
C ALA A 438 9.88 -2.70 -9.73
N VAL A 439 8.80 -3.49 -9.79
CA VAL A 439 8.85 -4.92 -10.16
C VAL A 439 9.22 -5.08 -11.65
N TYR A 440 8.55 -4.36 -12.55
CA TYR A 440 8.79 -4.49 -13.99
C TYR A 440 10.18 -3.96 -14.40
N SER A 441 10.66 -2.90 -13.73
CA SER A 441 12.08 -2.49 -13.79
C SER A 441 13.02 -3.66 -13.45
N GLY A 442 12.74 -4.38 -12.35
CA GLY A 442 13.50 -5.56 -11.94
C GLY A 442 13.45 -6.72 -12.93
N TYR A 443 12.35 -6.89 -13.67
CA TYR A 443 12.21 -7.92 -14.71
C TYR A 443 13.00 -7.59 -15.99
N LEU A 444 13.01 -6.33 -16.41
CA LEU A 444 13.71 -5.87 -17.63
C LEU A 444 15.22 -5.69 -17.43
N SER A 445 15.67 -5.41 -16.20
CA SER A 445 17.08 -5.07 -15.91
C SER A 445 18.11 -6.16 -16.30
N PRO A 446 17.89 -7.47 -16.03
CA PRO A 446 18.88 -8.51 -16.34
C PRO A 446 19.20 -8.66 -17.84
N SER A 447 18.20 -8.46 -18.70
CA SER A 447 18.32 -8.51 -20.16
C SER A 447 18.64 -7.16 -20.79
N LYS A 448 18.63 -6.07 -20.01
CA LYS A 448 18.66 -4.67 -20.48
C LYS A 448 17.54 -4.37 -21.49
N ALA A 449 16.41 -5.05 -21.35
CA ALA A 449 15.22 -4.79 -22.16
C ALA A 449 14.64 -3.40 -21.86
N LYS A 450 13.81 -2.90 -22.77
CA LYS A 450 13.18 -1.58 -22.70
C LYS A 450 11.68 -1.73 -22.92
N VAL A 451 10.91 -0.75 -22.47
CA VAL A 451 9.50 -0.61 -22.87
C VAL A 451 9.42 0.29 -24.10
N THR A 452 8.72 -0.17 -25.14
CA THR A 452 8.53 0.59 -26.38
C THR A 452 7.18 1.30 -26.38
N CYS A 453 7.15 2.52 -25.83
CA CYS A 453 5.93 3.33 -25.78
C CYS A 453 5.70 4.15 -27.06
N PRO A 454 4.44 4.50 -27.39
CA PRO A 454 4.10 5.39 -28.50
C PRO A 454 4.90 6.70 -28.55
N ASN A 455 5.14 7.34 -27.39
CA ASN A 455 5.97 8.55 -27.30
C ASN A 455 7.43 8.23 -26.88
N GLY A 456 8.00 7.21 -27.52
CA GLY A 456 9.41 6.80 -27.40
C GLY A 456 9.73 5.91 -26.20
N GLU A 457 10.89 5.27 -26.25
CA GLU A 457 11.34 4.26 -25.27
C GLU A 457 11.32 4.71 -23.79
N VAL A 458 11.32 3.72 -22.90
CA VAL A 458 11.55 3.86 -21.45
C VAL A 458 12.54 2.78 -21.00
N GLN A 459 13.61 3.16 -20.30
CA GLN A 459 14.59 2.23 -19.73
C GLN A 459 14.09 1.65 -18.41
N PRO A 460 14.62 0.50 -17.95
CA PRO A 460 14.28 -0.06 -16.62
C PRO A 460 14.56 0.93 -15.48
N GLN A 461 15.63 1.72 -15.62
CA GLN A 461 16.01 2.73 -14.63
C GLN A 461 15.02 3.91 -14.59
N ASP A 462 14.34 4.24 -15.70
CA ASP A 462 13.35 5.32 -15.74
C ASP A 462 12.08 4.93 -14.96
N LEU A 463 11.64 3.68 -15.10
CA LEU A 463 10.54 3.11 -14.31
C LEU A 463 10.84 3.18 -12.80
N LEU A 464 12.06 2.78 -12.40
CA LEU A 464 12.48 2.81 -11.00
C LEU A 464 12.67 4.25 -10.47
N ASN A 465 13.20 5.16 -11.30
CA ASN A 465 13.31 6.58 -10.97
C ASN A 465 11.93 7.23 -10.77
N PHE A 466 10.91 6.83 -11.55
CA PHE A 466 9.55 7.32 -11.37
C PHE A 466 8.86 6.68 -10.15
N ALA A 467 9.00 5.37 -9.93
CA ALA A 467 8.57 4.73 -8.68
C ALA A 467 9.21 5.40 -7.44
N LYS A 468 10.48 5.80 -7.55
CA LYS A 468 11.18 6.59 -6.53
C LYS A 468 10.55 7.98 -6.34
N SER A 469 10.14 8.68 -7.40
CA SER A 469 9.52 10.01 -7.24
C SER A 469 8.19 9.95 -6.50
N GLN A 470 7.39 8.90 -6.72
CA GLN A 470 6.15 8.66 -5.98
C GLN A 470 6.42 8.29 -4.52
N GLY A 471 7.41 7.43 -4.27
CA GLY A 471 7.88 7.12 -2.91
C GLY A 471 8.43 8.36 -2.17
N ASP A 472 9.18 9.21 -2.85
CA ASP A 472 9.66 10.50 -2.32
C ASP A 472 8.47 11.42 -1.99
N TYR A 473 7.46 11.49 -2.85
CA TYR A 473 6.26 12.31 -2.63
C TYR A 473 5.50 11.87 -1.38
N ILE A 474 5.27 10.57 -1.19
CA ILE A 474 4.67 9.98 0.02
C ILE A 474 5.49 10.35 1.27
N LEU A 475 6.82 10.31 1.16
CA LEU A 475 7.76 10.58 2.25
C LEU A 475 8.11 12.08 2.44
N GLY A 476 7.35 12.99 1.83
CA GLY A 476 7.40 14.43 2.11
C GLY A 476 7.88 15.33 0.97
N LYS A 477 8.33 14.79 -0.16
CA LYS A 477 8.81 15.57 -1.32
C LYS A 477 7.65 16.00 -2.23
N ASN A 478 6.74 16.79 -1.67
CA ASN A 478 5.51 17.27 -2.30
C ASN A 478 5.33 18.78 -2.02
N PRO A 479 4.40 19.48 -2.72
CA PRO A 479 4.19 20.93 -2.53
C PRO A 479 3.82 21.36 -1.10
N LYS A 480 3.32 20.45 -0.26
CA LYS A 480 2.95 20.68 1.14
C LYS A 480 4.10 20.41 2.12
N SER A 481 5.20 19.78 1.68
CA SER A 481 6.34 19.35 2.53
C SER A 481 5.94 18.51 3.76
N ILE A 482 4.91 17.68 3.61
CA ILE A 482 4.33 16.80 4.65
C ILE A 482 4.43 15.34 4.21
N SER A 483 4.86 14.42 5.08
CA SER A 483 4.79 12.99 4.73
C SER A 483 3.37 12.47 4.93
N TYR A 484 2.81 11.84 3.91
CA TYR A 484 1.52 11.14 3.98
C TYR A 484 1.62 9.77 4.68
N LEU A 485 2.83 9.37 5.12
CA LEU A 485 3.08 8.21 5.97
C LEU A 485 3.17 8.67 7.44
N VAL A 486 2.13 8.36 8.22
CA VAL A 486 1.97 8.87 9.59
C VAL A 486 3.16 8.47 10.48
N GLY A 487 3.70 9.45 11.21
CA GLY A 487 4.84 9.28 12.10
C GLY A 487 6.21 9.29 11.40
N TYR A 488 6.29 9.38 10.07
CA TYR A 488 7.56 9.50 9.34
C TYR A 488 7.96 10.97 9.12
N GLY A 489 9.25 11.28 9.25
CA GLY A 489 9.78 12.64 9.12
C GLY A 489 9.38 13.56 10.28
N GLN A 490 9.50 14.87 10.06
CA GLN A 490 9.18 15.91 11.08
C GLN A 490 7.75 16.48 10.94
N SER A 491 7.07 16.22 9.83
CA SER A 491 5.74 16.75 9.50
C SER A 491 4.92 15.65 8.83
N TYR A 492 3.80 15.27 9.43
CA TYR A 492 2.89 14.21 8.98
C TYR A 492 1.47 14.46 9.55
N PRO A 493 0.41 13.88 8.95
CA PRO A 493 -0.97 14.01 9.43
C PRO A 493 -1.15 13.59 10.90
N THR A 494 -1.85 14.41 11.66
CA THR A 494 -2.11 14.20 13.10
C THR A 494 -3.60 14.00 13.40
N HIS A 495 -4.49 14.30 12.46
CA HIS A 495 -5.95 14.14 12.58
C HIS A 495 -6.46 13.03 11.65
N VAL A 496 -5.70 11.92 11.59
CA VAL A 496 -6.03 10.71 10.82
C VAL A 496 -7.43 10.19 11.16
N HIS A 497 -8.25 9.90 10.14
CA HIS A 497 -9.54 9.23 10.28
C HIS A 497 -9.31 7.76 10.68
N HIS A 498 -9.13 7.51 11.98
CA HIS A 498 -8.98 6.17 12.53
C HIS A 498 -9.43 6.12 14.00
N ARG A 499 -10.41 5.26 14.31
CA ARG A 499 -11.05 5.14 15.62
C ARG A 499 -10.06 4.92 16.75
N GLY A 500 -9.28 3.83 16.69
CA GLY A 500 -8.26 3.51 17.69
C GLY A 500 -7.10 4.52 17.78
N ALA A 501 -6.94 5.42 16.81
CA ALA A 501 -5.89 6.44 16.82
C ALA A 501 -6.37 7.72 17.53
N SER A 502 -7.60 8.13 17.20
CA SER A 502 -8.25 9.35 17.71
C SER A 502 -8.75 9.26 19.14
N ILE A 503 -8.99 8.05 19.67
CA ILE A 503 -9.52 7.83 21.02
C ILE A 503 -8.38 7.40 21.97
N ALA A 504 -8.34 7.96 23.19
CA ALA A 504 -7.36 7.55 24.20
C ALA A 504 -7.46 6.04 24.54
N PRO A 505 -6.33 5.32 24.66
CA PRO A 505 -6.32 3.87 24.73
C PRO A 505 -6.91 3.34 26.04
N ILE A 506 -7.41 2.10 26.03
CA ILE A 506 -8.07 1.47 27.19
C ILE A 506 -7.17 1.34 28.43
N SER A 507 -5.85 1.35 28.25
CA SER A 507 -4.85 1.40 29.33
C SER A 507 -4.74 2.75 30.04
N VAL A 508 -5.24 3.84 29.42
CA VAL A 508 -5.23 5.21 29.96
C VAL A 508 -6.65 5.64 30.34
N LEU A 509 -7.65 5.34 29.51
CA LEU A 509 -9.05 5.58 29.78
C LEU A 509 -9.80 4.25 29.92
N GLN A 510 -9.88 3.74 31.15
CA GLN A 510 -10.43 2.40 31.44
C GLN A 510 -11.96 2.31 31.28
N SER A 511 -12.68 3.43 31.30
CA SER A 511 -14.11 3.47 30.97
C SER A 511 -14.33 3.28 29.47
N PRO A 512 -15.33 2.49 29.03
CA PRO A 512 -15.67 2.37 27.61
C PRO A 512 -16.08 3.71 26.98
N VAL A 513 -15.66 3.94 25.74
CA VAL A 513 -16.13 5.04 24.89
C VAL A 513 -17.20 4.47 23.97
N LYS A 514 -18.47 4.79 24.24
CA LYS A 514 -19.62 4.21 23.54
C LYS A 514 -19.80 4.78 22.14
N CYS A 515 -20.20 3.96 21.17
CA CYS A 515 -20.66 4.28 19.82
C CYS A 515 -20.80 5.79 19.48
N VAL A 516 -21.94 6.43 19.82
CA VAL A 516 -22.22 7.83 19.49
C VAL A 516 -21.41 8.82 20.35
N GLN A 517 -21.18 8.51 21.63
CA GLN A 517 -20.36 9.31 22.55
C GLN A 517 -18.95 9.56 21.97
N GLY A 518 -18.43 8.63 21.17
CA GLY A 518 -17.18 8.78 20.45
C GLY A 518 -17.11 9.97 19.49
N PHE A 519 -18.22 10.29 18.81
CA PHE A 519 -18.27 11.42 17.88
C PHE A 519 -18.21 12.76 18.62
N ASP A 520 -19.00 12.92 19.68
CA ASP A 520 -18.98 14.10 20.54
C ASP A 520 -17.64 14.27 21.26
N ALA A 521 -17.12 13.16 21.80
CA ALA A 521 -16.01 13.20 22.75
C ALA A 521 -14.63 13.04 22.12
N TRP A 522 -14.48 12.60 20.86
CA TRP A 522 -13.17 12.34 20.23
C TRP A 522 -13.07 12.75 18.76
N TYR A 523 -14.04 12.39 17.92
CA TYR A 523 -13.97 12.64 16.46
C TYR A 523 -13.78 14.13 16.12
N HIS A 524 -14.58 15.00 16.73
CA HIS A 524 -14.54 16.45 16.49
C HIS A 524 -13.50 17.22 17.33
N ARG A 525 -12.52 16.54 17.97
CA ARG A 525 -11.53 17.25 18.80
C ARG A 525 -10.53 18.07 17.96
N PRO A 526 -10.23 19.33 18.33
CA PRO A 526 -9.23 20.16 17.67
C PRO A 526 -7.78 19.78 18.03
N GLN A 527 -7.57 18.92 19.04
CA GLN A 527 -6.27 18.32 19.31
C GLN A 527 -6.04 17.15 18.35
N GLY A 528 -4.78 16.93 17.95
CA GLY A 528 -4.37 15.76 17.19
C GLY A 528 -4.61 14.43 17.95
N ASN A 529 -4.54 13.33 17.22
CA ASN A 529 -4.80 11.98 17.71
C ASN A 529 -3.87 11.60 18.88
N PRO A 530 -4.41 11.13 20.03
CA PRO A 530 -3.61 10.76 21.21
C PRO A 530 -2.70 9.56 20.95
N ASN A 531 -3.03 8.70 19.99
CA ASN A 531 -2.21 7.56 19.57
C ASN A 531 -1.66 7.79 18.17
N VAL A 532 -0.33 7.83 18.02
CA VAL A 532 0.31 7.87 16.70
C VAL A 532 0.19 6.49 16.05
N ILE A 533 -0.50 6.43 14.91
CA ILE A 533 -0.65 5.23 14.09
C ILE A 533 0.49 5.16 13.05
N TYR A 534 1.69 4.84 13.55
CA TYR A 534 2.92 4.77 12.75
C TYR A 534 2.75 3.92 11.50
N GLY A 535 3.10 4.49 10.34
CA GLY A 535 3.12 3.79 9.06
C GLY A 535 1.80 3.71 8.32
N ALA A 536 0.73 4.30 8.86
CA ALA A 536 -0.51 4.52 8.10
C ALA A 536 -0.22 5.45 6.92
N LEU A 537 -0.44 4.96 5.69
CA LEU A 537 -0.50 5.80 4.50
C LEU A 537 -1.94 6.30 4.37
N VAL A 538 -2.15 7.59 4.59
CA VAL A 538 -3.47 8.22 4.43
C VAL A 538 -3.84 8.38 2.95
N GLY A 539 -5.13 8.51 2.63
CA GLY A 539 -5.66 8.64 1.28
C GLY A 539 -4.99 9.68 0.38
N GLY A 540 -4.45 10.75 0.98
CA GLY A 540 -3.53 11.70 0.34
C GLY A 540 -4.18 13.01 -0.10
N PRO A 541 -3.50 13.81 -0.95
CA PRO A 541 -4.00 15.09 -1.42
C PRO A 541 -4.95 14.97 -2.62
N ASP A 542 -5.74 16.02 -2.84
CA ASP A 542 -6.54 16.21 -4.05
C ASP A 542 -5.68 16.44 -5.31
N LYS A 543 -6.35 16.47 -6.47
CA LYS A 543 -5.78 16.65 -7.82
C LYS A 543 -4.89 17.89 -8.01
N ASN A 544 -4.89 18.85 -7.10
CA ASN A 544 -4.10 20.08 -7.11
C ASN A 544 -3.02 20.11 -6.01
N ASP A 545 -2.70 18.96 -5.41
CA ASP A 545 -1.83 18.83 -4.22
C ASP A 545 -2.40 19.52 -2.96
N GLY A 546 -3.73 19.76 -2.93
CA GLY A 546 -4.44 20.23 -1.74
C GLY A 546 -4.59 19.11 -0.72
N PHE A 547 -4.29 19.41 0.54
CA PHE A 547 -4.45 18.48 1.67
C PHE A 547 -4.91 19.25 2.90
N TYR A 548 -5.82 18.64 3.67
CA TYR A 548 -6.38 19.17 4.91
C TYR A 548 -6.41 18.07 5.99
N ASP A 549 -5.60 18.23 7.04
CA ASP A 549 -5.45 17.27 8.15
C ASP A 549 -6.63 17.40 9.13
N ASP A 550 -7.75 16.75 8.82
CA ASP A 550 -8.94 16.65 9.67
C ASP A 550 -9.56 15.24 9.61
N ARG A 551 -10.13 14.76 10.72
CA ARG A 551 -10.79 13.45 10.79
C ARG A 551 -12.07 13.38 9.96
N SER A 552 -12.78 14.48 9.76
CA SER A 552 -13.97 14.47 8.90
C SER A 552 -13.63 14.45 7.40
N ASN A 553 -12.36 14.66 7.04
CA ASN A 553 -11.86 14.60 5.68
C ASN A 553 -11.34 13.18 5.33
N TYR A 554 -12.19 12.17 5.55
CA TYR A 554 -11.83 10.75 5.44
C TYR A 554 -11.25 10.39 4.06
N GLU A 555 -11.73 11.03 2.99
CA GLU A 555 -11.20 10.87 1.61
C GLU A 555 -9.68 11.04 1.52
N GLN A 556 -9.12 11.94 2.34
CA GLN A 556 -7.71 12.29 2.39
C GLN A 556 -6.98 11.74 3.62
N THR A 557 -7.66 11.61 4.77
CA THR A 557 -7.04 11.28 6.07
C THR A 557 -7.30 9.86 6.57
N GLU A 558 -8.11 9.04 5.88
CA GLU A 558 -8.28 7.63 6.19
C GLU A 558 -7.12 6.79 5.61
N PRO A 559 -6.50 5.89 6.40
CA PRO A 559 -5.54 4.92 5.90
C PRO A 559 -6.17 3.54 5.68
N THR A 560 -5.65 2.78 4.72
CA THR A 560 -6.18 1.44 4.38
C THR A 560 -5.08 0.37 4.31
N LEU A 561 -5.44 -0.88 4.61
CA LEU A 561 -4.59 -2.06 4.42
C LEU A 561 -4.01 -2.12 2.99
N SER A 562 -4.86 -1.92 1.99
CA SER A 562 -4.56 -2.05 0.57
C SER A 562 -3.55 -1.01 0.06
N ALA A 563 -3.58 0.22 0.59
CA ALA A 563 -2.59 1.25 0.28
C ALA A 563 -1.24 1.02 0.98
N CYS A 564 -1.23 0.41 2.18
CA CYS A 564 0.00 0.21 2.95
C CYS A 564 0.82 -1.01 2.50
N ALA A 565 0.18 -2.06 1.97
CA ALA A 565 0.87 -3.31 1.62
C ALA A 565 1.94 -3.20 0.52
N PRO A 566 1.72 -2.48 -0.60
CA PRO A 566 2.74 -2.34 -1.66
C PRO A 566 4.02 -1.65 -1.17
N LEU A 567 3.93 -0.79 -0.14
CA LEU A 567 5.05 -0.03 0.41
C LEU A 567 6.16 -0.92 0.96
N ILE A 568 5.83 -2.10 1.53
CA ILE A 568 6.83 -2.98 2.13
C ILE A 568 7.84 -3.47 1.09
N GLY A 569 7.35 -3.84 -0.09
CA GLY A 569 8.22 -4.19 -1.22
C GLY A 569 8.89 -2.96 -1.85
N LEU A 570 8.11 -1.92 -2.14
CA LEU A 570 8.57 -0.71 -2.80
C LEU A 570 9.69 0.00 -2.02
N PHE A 571 9.46 0.34 -0.75
CA PHE A 571 10.45 1.02 0.08
C PHE A 571 11.67 0.12 0.38
N SER A 572 11.50 -1.21 0.53
CA SER A 572 12.66 -2.11 0.59
C SER A 572 13.52 -2.03 -0.68
N LYS A 573 12.89 -1.99 -1.85
CA LYS A 573 13.60 -1.84 -3.13
C LYS A 573 14.28 -0.48 -3.26
N LEU A 574 13.61 0.61 -2.89
CA LEU A 574 14.17 1.95 -2.94
C LEU A 574 15.30 2.16 -1.91
N GLN A 575 15.23 1.57 -0.72
CA GLN A 575 16.33 1.55 0.26
C GLN A 575 17.57 0.85 -0.32
N SER A 576 17.38 -0.29 -0.99
CA SER A 576 18.51 -1.03 -1.59
C SER A 576 19.09 -0.37 -2.84
N ALA A 577 18.36 0.53 -3.51
CA ALA A 577 18.79 1.19 -4.75
C ALA A 577 19.32 2.61 -4.54
N TYR A 578 18.81 3.33 -3.52
CA TYR A 578 19.11 4.77 -3.29
C TYR A 578 19.39 5.12 -1.83
N GLY A 579 19.24 4.19 -0.88
CA GLY A 579 19.46 4.44 0.54
C GLY A 579 20.94 4.58 0.89
N ALA A 580 21.26 5.44 1.85
CA ALA A 580 22.62 5.60 2.34
C ALA A 580 23.08 4.36 3.14
N PRO A 581 24.28 3.79 2.87
CA PRO A 581 24.83 2.71 3.68
C PRO A 581 24.94 3.12 5.16
N GLY A 582 24.34 2.33 6.05
CA GLY A 582 24.42 2.55 7.50
C GLY A 582 23.38 3.52 8.11
N SER A 583 22.43 4.06 7.34
CA SER A 583 21.39 4.95 7.90
C SER A 583 20.35 4.26 8.79
N TYR A 584 20.29 2.92 8.77
CA TYR A 584 19.43 2.13 9.64
C TYR A 584 20.24 1.50 10.78
N GLN A 585 20.24 2.18 11.93
CA GLN A 585 20.70 1.63 13.21
C GLN A 585 19.49 1.10 13.97
N ASP A 586 19.48 -0.21 14.25
CA ASP A 586 18.46 -0.89 15.05
C ASP A 586 18.46 -0.33 16.49
N GLN A 587 17.52 0.58 16.79
CA GLN A 587 17.42 1.26 18.10
C GLN A 587 16.83 0.33 19.19
N ARG A 588 17.54 -0.77 19.48
CA ARG A 588 17.30 -1.55 20.70
C ARG A 588 17.71 -0.71 21.91
N PRO A 589 16.90 -0.64 22.96
CA PRO A 589 17.34 -0.10 24.24
C PRO A 589 18.56 -0.87 24.73
N VAL A 590 19.71 -0.19 24.84
CA VAL A 590 20.96 -0.80 25.29
C VAL A 590 20.78 -1.25 26.74
N THR A 591 20.65 -2.56 26.93
CA THR A 591 20.67 -3.15 28.27
C THR A 591 22.10 -3.05 28.80
N PRO A 592 22.35 -2.49 30.01
CA PRO A 592 23.71 -2.32 30.51
C PRO A 592 24.49 -3.65 30.54
N SER A 593 25.66 -3.66 29.90
CA SER A 593 26.49 -4.86 29.79
C SER A 593 27.18 -5.16 31.13
N THR A 594 26.57 -6.04 31.92
CA THR A 594 27.27 -6.70 33.03
C THR A 594 28.35 -7.60 32.45
N SER A 595 29.61 -7.31 32.79
CA SER A 595 30.76 -8.00 32.19
C SER A 595 30.80 -9.48 32.58
N PRO A 596 31.09 -10.41 31.65
CA PRO A 596 31.23 -11.83 31.99
C PRO A 596 32.44 -12.06 32.91
N GLY A 597 32.17 -12.50 34.15
CA GLY A 597 33.22 -12.98 35.05
C GLY A 597 33.89 -14.23 34.48
N SER A 598 35.22 -14.27 34.46
CA SER A 598 35.98 -15.36 33.87
C SER A 598 35.89 -16.65 34.70
N TYR A 599 35.40 -17.72 34.09
CA TYR A 599 35.49 -19.08 34.65
C TYR A 599 36.25 -20.00 33.69
N SER A 600 37.28 -20.65 34.23
CA SER A 600 38.17 -21.54 33.48
C SER A 600 37.44 -22.83 33.08
N GLN A 601 37.50 -23.19 31.79
CA GLN A 601 37.05 -24.51 31.34
C GLN A 601 38.00 -25.61 31.83
N LYS A 602 37.50 -26.53 32.66
CA LYS A 602 38.08 -27.86 32.84
C LYS A 602 37.26 -28.89 32.07
N THR A 603 37.90 -29.61 31.17
CA THR A 603 37.28 -30.65 30.34
C THR A 603 37.05 -31.94 31.15
N PRO A 604 35.80 -32.45 31.26
CA PRO A 604 35.55 -33.79 31.80
C PRO A 604 35.94 -34.89 30.78
N PRO A 605 36.30 -36.10 31.24
CA PRO A 605 36.70 -37.20 30.35
C PRO A 605 35.51 -37.82 29.60
N ALA A 606 35.82 -38.48 28.48
CA ALA A 606 34.82 -39.14 27.64
C ALA A 606 34.24 -40.41 28.31
N TYR A 607 32.91 -40.52 28.31
CA TYR A 607 32.19 -41.73 28.70
C TYR A 607 31.50 -42.36 27.49
N THR A 608 31.79 -43.63 27.24
CA THR A 608 31.21 -44.43 26.16
C THR A 608 29.82 -44.96 26.55
N VAL A 609 28.79 -44.19 26.19
CA VAL A 609 27.37 -44.57 26.35
C VAL A 609 26.94 -45.47 25.18
N PRO A 610 26.03 -46.46 25.36
CA PRO A 610 25.54 -47.30 24.27
C PRO A 610 24.99 -46.48 23.08
N LYS A 611 25.16 -47.01 21.86
CA LYS A 611 24.75 -46.34 20.61
C LYS A 611 23.21 -46.25 20.51
N SER A 612 22.64 -45.17 21.04
CA SER A 612 21.31 -44.70 20.70
C SER A 612 21.17 -44.63 19.16
N PRO A 613 20.04 -45.10 18.57
CA PRO A 613 19.82 -45.07 17.13
C PRO A 613 19.73 -43.64 16.57
N VAL A 614 19.47 -42.67 17.44
CA VAL A 614 19.40 -41.25 17.14
C VAL A 614 20.28 -40.42 18.06
N GLN A 615 20.86 -39.34 17.53
CA GLN A 615 21.54 -38.30 18.28
C GLN A 615 20.57 -37.13 18.49
N PHE A 616 20.42 -36.68 19.75
CA PHE A 616 19.63 -35.49 20.07
C PHE A 616 20.53 -34.26 20.21
N LEU A 617 20.39 -33.30 19.31
CA LEU A 617 21.04 -32.00 19.41
C LEU A 617 20.05 -31.01 20.02
N HIS A 618 20.38 -30.51 21.21
CA HIS A 618 19.54 -29.59 21.97
C HIS A 618 20.06 -28.15 21.83
N SER A 619 19.16 -27.19 21.63
CA SER A 619 19.48 -25.76 21.72
C SER A 619 18.35 -24.97 22.36
N ILE A 620 18.70 -23.89 23.07
CA ILE A 620 17.74 -22.86 23.47
C ILE A 620 17.67 -21.85 22.33
N THR A 621 16.46 -21.59 21.85
CA THR A 621 16.20 -20.72 20.68
C THR A 621 15.58 -19.38 21.04
N SER A 622 14.94 -19.29 22.20
CA SER A 622 14.55 -18.03 22.85
C SER A 622 14.37 -18.25 24.35
N SER A 623 14.37 -17.16 25.12
CA SER A 623 14.11 -17.16 26.56
C SER A 623 13.43 -15.86 26.97
N TRP A 624 12.49 -15.91 27.92
CA TRP A 624 11.76 -14.76 28.43
C TRP A 624 11.40 -14.94 29.90
N SER A 625 11.06 -13.82 30.57
CA SER A 625 10.49 -13.85 31.92
C SER A 625 8.98 -13.66 31.88
N HIS A 626 8.25 -14.38 32.73
CA HIS A 626 6.81 -14.21 32.94
C HIS A 626 6.46 -14.53 34.40
N GLY A 627 5.77 -13.61 35.09
CA GLY A 627 5.41 -13.78 36.50
C GLY A 627 6.60 -13.94 37.46
N GLY A 628 7.79 -13.46 37.07
CA GLY A 628 9.04 -13.66 37.82
C GLY A 628 9.78 -14.97 37.53
N ALA A 629 9.17 -15.90 36.78
CA ALA A 629 9.81 -17.14 36.35
C ALA A 629 10.42 -17.01 34.94
N MET A 630 11.61 -17.59 34.74
CA MET A 630 12.26 -17.67 33.43
C MET A 630 11.80 -18.90 32.65
N TYR A 631 11.44 -18.69 31.39
CA TYR A 631 11.00 -19.70 30.42
C TYR A 631 11.95 -19.76 29.22
N PHE A 632 12.06 -20.94 28.63
CA PHE A 632 12.97 -21.25 27.54
C PHE A 632 12.25 -22.03 26.43
N ARG A 633 12.49 -21.65 25.16
CA ARG A 633 12.08 -22.41 23.97
C ARG A 633 13.20 -23.36 23.58
N HIS A 634 13.09 -24.61 24.03
CA HIS A 634 14.00 -25.68 23.68
C HIS A 634 13.65 -26.23 22.29
N GLN A 635 14.61 -26.20 21.38
CA GLN A 635 14.56 -26.92 20.12
C GLN A 635 15.39 -28.19 20.24
N VAL A 636 14.85 -29.31 19.76
CA VAL A 636 15.55 -30.60 19.75
C VAL A 636 15.53 -31.16 18.33
N ILE A 637 16.73 -31.41 17.81
CA ILE A 637 16.93 -32.07 16.52
C ILE A 637 17.28 -33.53 16.78
N ILE A 638 16.42 -34.42 16.32
CA ILE A 638 16.61 -35.86 16.27
C ILE A 638 17.34 -36.19 14.97
N LYS A 639 18.58 -36.66 15.04
CA LYS A 639 19.37 -37.10 13.87
C LYS A 639 19.51 -38.61 13.86
N ASN A 640 19.10 -39.28 12.78
CA ASN A 640 19.33 -40.72 12.62
C ASN A 640 20.85 -40.99 12.47
N THR A 641 21.42 -41.85 13.32
CA THR A 641 22.83 -42.25 13.30
C THR A 641 23.06 -43.65 12.72
N LEU A 642 21.98 -44.41 12.47
CA LEU A 642 22.03 -45.72 11.83
C LEU A 642 22.17 -45.59 10.30
N GLN A 643 22.75 -46.62 9.69
CA GLN A 643 22.76 -46.81 8.23
C GLN A 643 21.47 -47.48 7.72
N LYS A 644 20.38 -47.42 8.50
CA LYS A 644 19.04 -47.90 8.14
C LYS A 644 18.00 -46.81 8.41
N PRO A 645 16.88 -46.77 7.68
CA PRO A 645 15.72 -45.95 8.07
C PRO A 645 15.25 -46.31 9.48
N ILE A 646 14.56 -45.38 10.13
CA ILE A 646 13.87 -45.60 11.40
C ILE A 646 12.41 -45.16 11.25
N SER A 647 11.46 -46.05 11.56
CA SER A 647 10.04 -45.73 11.75
C SER A 647 9.63 -45.88 13.21
N ASP A 648 8.41 -45.44 13.54
CA ASP A 648 7.71 -45.73 14.81
C ASP A 648 8.52 -45.37 16.08
N LEU A 649 9.38 -44.35 15.95
CA LEU A 649 10.26 -43.86 17.00
C LEU A 649 9.44 -43.23 18.14
N LYS A 650 9.34 -43.96 19.26
CA LYS A 650 8.80 -43.47 20.53
C LYS A 650 9.91 -42.90 21.41
N LEU A 651 9.62 -41.77 22.04
CA LEU A 651 10.51 -41.01 22.91
C LEU A 651 9.86 -40.81 24.28
N GLN A 652 10.57 -41.15 25.35
CA GLN A 652 10.18 -40.81 26.72
C GLN A 652 10.68 -39.40 27.02
N MET A 653 9.80 -38.54 27.55
CA MET A 653 10.18 -37.24 28.07
C MET A 653 10.01 -37.15 29.59
N GLU A 654 11.13 -37.03 30.28
CA GLU A 654 11.23 -36.79 31.72
C GLU A 654 11.35 -35.28 31.99
N ASN A 655 10.70 -34.81 33.05
CA ASN A 655 10.71 -33.40 33.46
C ASN A 655 10.25 -32.41 32.36
N LEU A 656 9.38 -32.86 31.44
CA LEU A 656 8.61 -31.98 30.56
C LEU A 656 7.45 -31.38 31.37
N SER A 657 7.45 -30.06 31.55
CA SER A 657 6.48 -29.34 32.40
C SER A 657 5.66 -28.28 31.65
N GLY A 658 5.74 -28.24 30.32
CA GLY A 658 5.05 -27.26 29.49
C GLY A 658 4.80 -27.78 28.07
N PRO A 659 4.20 -26.96 27.19
CA PRO A 659 3.72 -27.39 25.89
C PRO A 659 4.84 -27.84 24.94
N LEU A 660 4.51 -28.81 24.10
CA LEU A 660 5.38 -29.43 23.09
C LEU A 660 4.69 -29.43 21.73
N TRP A 661 5.47 -29.22 20.67
CA TRP A 661 5.03 -29.22 19.28
C TRP A 661 5.98 -30.05 18.40
N GLY A 662 5.42 -30.76 17.42
CA GLY A 662 6.19 -31.59 16.48
C GLY A 662 6.29 -33.07 16.88
N LEU A 663 5.65 -33.52 17.95
CA LEU A 663 5.45 -34.95 18.23
C LEU A 663 3.98 -35.22 18.57
N THR A 664 3.52 -36.44 18.30
CA THR A 664 2.19 -36.92 18.67
C THR A 664 2.27 -37.65 20.02
N PRO A 665 1.42 -37.37 21.01
CA PRO A 665 1.41 -38.11 22.26
C PRO A 665 0.96 -39.56 22.04
N CYS A 666 1.57 -40.50 22.76
CA CYS A 666 1.16 -41.90 22.80
C CYS A 666 0.14 -42.15 23.93
N GLN A 667 -0.31 -43.40 24.10
CA GLN A 667 -1.12 -43.80 25.26
C GLN A 667 -0.29 -43.89 26.54
N GLU A 668 1.01 -44.20 26.41
CA GLU A 668 1.93 -44.28 27.54
C GLU A 668 2.32 -42.88 28.06
N LYS A 669 2.29 -42.68 29.38
CA LYS A 669 2.46 -41.36 30.01
C LYS A 669 3.82 -40.73 29.67
N ASN A 670 3.77 -39.49 29.18
CA ASN A 670 4.92 -38.70 28.72
C ASN A 670 5.75 -39.38 27.60
N VAL A 671 5.16 -40.36 26.88
CA VAL A 671 5.75 -40.93 25.67
C VAL A 671 5.15 -40.24 24.45
N TYR A 672 6.01 -39.87 23.51
CA TYR A 672 5.66 -39.16 22.30
C TYR A 672 6.31 -39.84 21.10
N GLN A 673 5.63 -39.84 19.95
CA GLN A 673 6.14 -40.40 18.70
C GLN A 673 6.21 -39.36 17.59
N LEU A 674 6.97 -39.65 16.54
CA LEU A 674 6.89 -38.89 15.29
C LEU A 674 5.46 -38.96 14.72
N PRO A 675 4.99 -37.92 13.99
CA PRO A 675 3.70 -37.97 13.30
C PRO A 675 3.59 -39.18 12.36
N GLN A 676 2.38 -39.72 12.20
CA GLN A 676 2.13 -40.87 11.32
C GLN A 676 2.67 -40.60 9.90
N SER A 677 3.23 -41.65 9.28
CA SER A 677 4.02 -41.64 8.02
C SER A 677 5.44 -41.03 8.06
N GLN A 678 5.88 -40.42 9.18
CA GLN A 678 7.24 -39.88 9.27
C GLN A 678 8.30 -40.97 9.51
N VAL A 679 9.16 -41.21 8.51
CA VAL A 679 10.32 -42.11 8.59
C VAL A 679 11.62 -41.31 8.56
N LEU A 680 12.56 -41.58 9.48
CA LEU A 680 13.89 -40.96 9.49
C LEU A 680 14.86 -41.78 8.64
N LYS A 681 15.22 -41.29 7.45
CA LYS A 681 16.25 -41.91 6.60
C LYS A 681 17.64 -41.82 7.24
N PRO A 682 18.62 -42.67 6.86
CA PRO A 682 20.00 -42.57 7.37
C PRO A 682 20.56 -41.14 7.31
N GLY A 683 21.13 -40.65 8.40
CA GLY A 683 21.68 -39.30 8.51
C GLY A 683 20.67 -38.15 8.51
N SER A 684 19.38 -38.39 8.24
CA SER A 684 18.35 -37.35 8.19
C SER A 684 18.04 -36.79 9.57
N GLN A 685 17.41 -35.61 9.60
CA GLN A 685 17.10 -34.87 10.82
C GLN A 685 15.60 -34.56 10.90
N TYR A 686 15.06 -34.56 12.12
CA TYR A 686 13.69 -34.14 12.44
C TYR A 686 13.72 -33.23 13.66
N THR A 687 12.96 -32.14 13.64
CA THR A 687 13.02 -31.10 14.67
C THR A 687 11.68 -30.98 15.38
N PHE A 688 11.69 -31.09 16.71
CA PHE A 688 10.55 -30.76 17.57
C PHE A 688 10.95 -29.66 18.58
N VAL A 689 9.94 -29.08 19.23
CA VAL A 689 10.11 -27.91 20.10
C VAL A 689 9.27 -28.07 21.36
N TYR A 690 9.79 -27.68 22.52
CA TYR A 690 8.99 -27.52 23.73
C TYR A 690 9.35 -26.24 24.48
N VAL A 691 8.43 -25.78 25.32
CA VAL A 691 8.56 -24.57 26.13
C VAL A 691 8.33 -24.92 27.59
N GLN A 692 9.29 -24.60 28.45
CA GLN A 692 9.13 -24.71 29.91
C GLN A 692 10.03 -23.74 30.68
N GLY A 693 9.79 -23.61 31.97
CA GLY A 693 10.69 -22.94 32.90
C GLY A 693 11.64 -23.92 33.59
N GLY A 694 12.80 -23.43 34.03
CA GLY A 694 13.81 -24.25 34.70
C GLY A 694 14.69 -25.07 33.73
N PRO A 695 15.19 -26.26 34.14
CA PRO A 695 16.12 -27.05 33.34
C PRO A 695 15.44 -27.72 32.14
N GLN A 696 16.24 -28.14 31.15
CA GLN A 696 15.76 -28.87 29.99
C GLN A 696 15.13 -30.24 30.37
N ALA A 697 14.08 -30.64 29.65
CA ALA A 697 13.51 -31.97 29.75
C ALA A 697 14.51 -33.03 29.24
N LYS A 698 14.56 -34.20 29.90
CA LYS A 698 15.42 -35.33 29.53
C LYS A 698 14.68 -36.23 28.56
N ILE A 699 15.30 -36.48 27.41
CA ILE A 699 14.72 -37.25 26.29
C ILE A 699 15.51 -38.55 26.10
N SER A 700 14.79 -39.65 25.93
CA SER A 700 15.37 -40.97 25.62
C SER A 700 14.50 -41.76 24.66
N VAL A 701 15.06 -42.73 23.95
CA VAL A 701 14.34 -43.61 23.03
C VAL A 701 13.68 -44.75 23.82
N VAL A 702 12.38 -44.98 23.59
CA VAL A 702 11.62 -46.10 24.16
C VAL A 702 11.63 -47.29 23.21
N SER A 703 11.25 -47.05 21.96
CA SER A 703 11.15 -48.06 20.90
C SER A 703 11.31 -47.41 19.53
N TYR A 704 11.64 -48.23 18.54
CA TYR A 704 11.71 -47.86 17.12
C TYR A 704 11.70 -49.13 16.26
N HIS A 705 11.50 -48.97 14.96
CA HIS A 705 11.57 -50.04 13.94
C HIS A 705 12.50 -49.61 12.79
#